data_AF-F4RJF1-F1
#
_entry.id   AF-F4RJF1-F1
#
_cell.length_a   1.000
_cell.length_b   1.000
_cell.length_c   1.000
_cell.angle_alpha   90.00
_cell.angle_beta   90.00
_cell.angle_gamma   90.00
#
_symmetry.space_group_name_H-M   'P 1'
#
loop_
_entity.id
_entity.type
_entity.pdbx_description
1 polymer ?
#
loop_
_entity_poly.entity_id
_entity_poly.type
_entity_poly.pdbx_seq_one_letter_code
_entity_poly.pdbx_strand_id
1 'polypeptide(L)'
;MTSPLSDGTGFSQALAIWRDINLTTLQKTLDASGLEIVENQKDSLMGRKKLAEQTREFKKISDEEKVGAFKGLLKAYQSEIDALTKRSKTSESAFLNIYKLLAEAPDPYPILDAAVDQTVRATEAKLLESELARAKQEISSLKTQLAESEKVDKELQKQVEKTERLESKMEEMVKTQVSSKEAELTAVYGERILNFQQREKDLSKQLDLTKRQLTDLRTSDESNQAKILDDFSRREFETVSRRVEIEMVEADLERSQRRVEEVERRNEKLRAEIEVVRSGSEGQERIRSLESQITELQTEATRLLSTLETQKQIISQTKEEKVQQETEFTKRIKKLEDEISTLRTKTAQYADYDEIKRELEIIKFVEFASLDLEEEDENFGYGDSSPGSSSFNLSIKMPNPNADKANKQKTKSLENLLMGKNRKLQDDLTTLRVMHDELLTTSRKNAIEADNLREELEQTKILNDKLENDLVKIQTSQDTKGFNVDGSTTESSQDSKGKSTAGPTTSGNDMKLSAETSILPIITSQRDRFRQRNSELEEELRKQFDIITSTRNEMKSLQSDNLKLYEKVRYLQSYRDDSVSGSIITGPSGSRLTNNTLPSAVSRKDEELSKYRGIYEEHMNPFEKFRGRERMGALQALNPLDKLVLHVANFVLGNRVARNIFLLYAVILHVLIFMSFSETALTSDHLRQCAAPSVVDMPQVSGDVAG
;
A
#
# COMPACT_ATOMS: atom_id res chain seq x y z
N MET A 1 -82.99 20.45 37.69
CA MET A 1 -83.47 19.36 36.81
C MET A 1 -82.47 19.25 35.68
N THR A 2 -81.56 18.28 35.77
CA THR A 2 -80.43 18.10 34.84
C THR A 2 -80.75 16.96 33.89
N SER A 3 -81.41 17.26 32.78
CA SER A 3 -81.59 16.30 31.68
C SER A 3 -80.40 16.40 30.74
N PRO A 4 -79.57 15.35 30.57
CA PRO A 4 -78.52 15.37 29.57
C PRO A 4 -79.17 15.38 28.18
N LEU A 5 -78.85 16.38 27.35
CA LEU A 5 -79.29 16.46 25.97
C LEU A 5 -78.54 15.43 25.13
N SER A 6 -79.02 14.18 25.16
CA SER A 6 -78.38 13.01 24.56
C SER A 6 -78.49 12.94 23.03
N ASP A 7 -79.37 13.74 22.42
CA ASP A 7 -79.70 13.63 21.00
C ASP A 7 -79.36 14.92 20.24
N GLY A 8 -78.59 14.80 19.15
CA GLY A 8 -78.16 15.95 18.33
C GLY A 8 -79.30 16.79 17.73
N THR A 9 -80.52 16.24 17.68
CA THR A 9 -81.77 16.95 17.39
C THR A 9 -82.04 18.08 18.38
N GLY A 10 -81.84 17.85 19.69
CA GLY A 10 -82.03 18.87 20.72
C GLY A 10 -80.98 20.00 20.63
N PHE A 11 -79.74 19.66 20.28
CA PHE A 11 -78.65 20.62 20.06
C PHE A 11 -78.94 21.52 18.85
N SER A 12 -79.37 20.93 17.73
CA SER A 12 -79.76 21.67 16.51
C SER A 12 -80.97 22.60 16.77
N GLN A 13 -81.97 22.10 17.48
CA GLN A 13 -83.15 22.88 17.88
C GLN A 13 -82.78 24.05 18.81
N ALA A 14 -81.89 23.81 19.78
CA ALA A 14 -81.40 24.85 20.67
C ALA A 14 -80.62 25.95 19.94
N LEU A 15 -79.76 25.58 18.99
CA LEU A 15 -79.06 26.55 18.13
C LEU A 15 -80.02 27.36 17.26
N ALA A 16 -81.10 26.75 16.74
CA ALA A 16 -82.14 27.47 16.03
C ALA A 16 -82.85 28.49 16.92
N ILE A 17 -83.24 28.10 18.14
CA ILE A 17 -83.88 29.01 19.12
C ILE A 17 -82.96 30.19 19.46
N TRP A 18 -81.68 29.95 19.76
CA TRP A 18 -80.73 31.03 20.06
C TRP A 18 -80.44 31.96 18.86
N ARG A 19 -80.46 31.41 17.64
CA ARG A 19 -80.37 32.19 16.40
C ARG A 19 -81.60 33.08 16.19
N ASP A 20 -82.79 32.57 16.47
CA ASP A 20 -84.06 33.28 16.28
C ASP A 20 -84.31 34.32 17.37
N ILE A 21 -83.89 34.07 18.62
CA ILE A 21 -83.85 35.06 19.71
C ILE A 21 -82.99 36.27 19.34
N ASN A 22 -81.91 36.04 18.59
CA ASN A 22 -81.01 37.07 18.04
C ASN A 22 -80.66 38.14 19.08
N LEU A 23 -79.78 37.79 20.02
CA LEU A 23 -79.41 38.65 21.17
C LEU A 23 -79.08 40.09 20.78
N THR A 24 -78.40 40.32 19.64
CA THR A 24 -78.06 41.66 19.13
C THR A 24 -79.30 42.49 18.76
N THR A 25 -80.36 41.87 18.28
CA THR A 25 -81.62 42.54 17.91
C THR A 25 -82.53 42.69 19.13
N LEU A 26 -82.56 41.69 20.01
CA LEU A 26 -83.26 41.77 21.29
C LEU A 26 -82.69 42.88 22.18
N GLN A 27 -81.36 43.01 22.25
CA GLN A 27 -80.68 44.08 22.99
C GLN A 27 -81.13 45.46 22.51
N LYS A 28 -81.09 45.74 21.21
CA LYS A 28 -81.57 47.02 20.63
C LYS A 28 -83.02 47.33 20.97
N THR A 29 -83.87 46.30 20.98
CA THR A 29 -85.30 46.43 21.31
C THR A 29 -85.51 46.69 22.80
N LEU A 30 -84.67 46.08 23.65
CA LEU A 30 -84.64 46.30 25.08
C LEU A 30 -84.11 47.69 25.44
N ASP A 31 -83.05 48.17 24.77
CA ASP A 31 -82.51 49.51 24.95
C ASP A 31 -83.57 50.57 24.63
N ALA A 32 -84.30 50.41 23.51
CA ALA A 32 -85.41 51.28 23.14
C ALA A 32 -86.56 51.25 24.17
N SER A 33 -86.94 50.06 24.64
CA SER A 33 -87.97 49.89 25.68
C SER A 33 -87.54 50.48 27.03
N GLY A 34 -86.26 50.36 27.38
CA GLY A 34 -85.67 50.94 28.58
C GLY A 34 -85.67 52.47 28.55
N LEU A 35 -85.34 53.07 27.39
CA LEU A 35 -85.48 54.51 27.18
C LEU A 35 -86.94 54.97 27.33
N GLU A 36 -87.90 54.25 26.74
CA GLU A 36 -89.32 54.56 26.90
C GLU A 36 -89.77 54.47 28.37
N ILE A 37 -89.30 53.47 29.13
CA ILE A 37 -89.58 53.34 30.57
C ILE A 37 -89.00 54.53 31.36
N VAL A 38 -87.77 54.97 31.05
CA VAL A 38 -87.15 56.15 31.71
C VAL A 38 -87.90 57.44 31.38
N GLU A 39 -88.33 57.64 30.13
CA GLU A 39 -89.15 58.79 29.73
C GLU A 39 -90.52 58.75 30.43
N ASN A 40 -91.17 57.59 30.46
CA ASN A 40 -92.42 57.35 31.19
C ASN A 40 -92.29 57.61 32.71
N GLN A 41 -91.11 57.35 33.32
CA GLN A 41 -90.85 57.70 34.72
C GLN A 41 -90.76 59.23 34.91
N LYS A 42 -90.05 59.93 34.02
CA LYS A 42 -89.93 61.39 34.02
C LYS A 42 -91.30 62.06 33.86
N ASP A 43 -92.10 61.57 32.92
CA ASP A 43 -93.47 62.05 32.68
C ASP A 43 -94.37 61.83 33.90
N SER A 44 -94.22 60.72 34.63
CA SER A 44 -94.93 60.51 35.91
C SER A 44 -94.67 61.60 36.94
N LEU A 45 -93.43 62.09 37.02
CA LEU A 45 -93.04 63.10 38.00
C LEU A 45 -93.59 64.47 37.60
N MET A 46 -93.55 64.78 36.29
CA MET A 46 -94.10 66.03 35.74
C MET A 46 -95.63 66.06 35.82
N GLY A 47 -96.32 64.97 35.45
CA GLY A 47 -97.77 64.82 35.53
C GLY A 47 -98.30 64.93 36.96
N ARG A 48 -97.70 64.18 37.90
CA ARG A 48 -98.01 64.29 39.34
C ARG A 48 -97.80 65.71 39.88
N LYS A 49 -96.70 66.39 39.51
CA LYS A 49 -96.45 67.78 39.92
C LYS A 49 -97.51 68.73 39.38
N LYS A 50 -97.87 68.60 38.10
CA LYS A 50 -98.90 69.40 37.42
C LYS A 50 -100.29 69.20 38.06
N LEU A 51 -100.66 67.98 38.41
CA LEU A 51 -101.90 67.71 39.15
C LEU A 51 -101.92 68.34 40.54
N ALA A 52 -100.83 68.23 41.29
CA ALA A 52 -100.74 68.85 42.62
C ALA A 52 -100.91 70.38 42.55
N GLU A 53 -100.35 71.01 41.50
CA GLU A 53 -100.50 72.44 41.23
C GLU A 53 -101.93 72.81 40.81
N GLN A 54 -102.55 72.06 39.88
CA GLN A 54 -103.94 72.29 39.47
C GLN A 54 -104.95 72.09 40.63
N THR A 55 -104.71 71.11 41.50
CA THR A 55 -105.53 70.87 42.70
C THR A 55 -105.36 71.98 43.73
N ARG A 56 -104.14 72.49 43.90
CA ARG A 56 -103.86 73.65 44.75
C ARG A 56 -104.52 74.92 44.22
N GLU A 57 -104.54 75.13 42.90
CA GLU A 57 -105.18 76.29 42.29
C GLU A 57 -106.70 76.23 42.39
N PHE A 58 -107.29 75.06 42.09
CA PHE A 58 -108.73 74.82 42.26
C PHE A 58 -109.24 75.14 43.67
N LYS A 59 -108.43 74.87 44.71
CA LYS A 59 -108.78 75.18 46.10
C LYS A 59 -108.91 76.70 46.38
N LYS A 60 -108.30 77.58 45.58
CA LYS A 60 -108.34 79.04 45.75
C LYS A 60 -109.52 79.74 45.04
N ILE A 61 -110.18 79.04 44.11
CA ILE A 61 -111.27 79.59 43.29
C ILE A 61 -112.51 79.88 44.16
N SER A 62 -113.42 80.76 43.72
CA SER A 62 -114.69 81.03 44.40
C SER A 62 -115.69 79.86 44.25
N ASP A 63 -116.68 79.74 45.15
CA ASP A 63 -117.59 78.57 45.15
C ASP A 63 -118.50 78.50 43.92
N GLU A 64 -118.83 79.64 43.31
CA GLU A 64 -119.62 79.72 42.08
C GLU A 64 -118.81 79.23 40.86
N GLU A 65 -117.53 79.60 40.79
CA GLU A 65 -116.61 79.21 39.70
C GLU A 65 -116.06 77.78 39.84
N LYS A 66 -116.01 77.22 41.07
CA LYS A 66 -115.59 75.83 41.32
C LYS A 66 -116.40 74.81 40.53
N VAL A 67 -117.71 75.04 40.34
CA VAL A 67 -118.58 74.13 39.58
C VAL A 67 -118.11 74.01 38.12
N GLY A 68 -117.65 75.12 37.51
CA GLY A 68 -117.06 75.11 36.17
C GLY A 68 -115.66 74.48 36.13
N ALA A 69 -114.79 74.84 37.08
CA ALA A 69 -113.41 74.36 37.12
C ALA A 69 -113.27 72.86 37.50
N PHE A 70 -114.21 72.30 38.27
CA PHE A 70 -114.16 70.92 38.75
C PHE A 70 -114.10 69.90 37.59
N LYS A 71 -114.83 70.15 36.51
CA LYS A 71 -114.81 69.31 35.30
C LYS A 71 -113.43 69.25 34.65
N GLY A 72 -112.67 70.36 34.70
CA GLY A 72 -111.29 70.42 34.21
C GLY A 72 -110.34 69.62 35.09
N LEU A 73 -110.45 69.77 36.41
CA LEU A 73 -109.61 69.05 37.38
C LEU A 73 -109.87 67.54 37.34
N LEU A 74 -111.13 67.11 37.31
CA LEU A 74 -111.52 65.70 37.20
C LEU A 74 -110.95 65.06 35.92
N LYS A 75 -111.02 65.78 34.79
CA LYS A 75 -110.45 65.31 33.51
C LYS A 75 -108.91 65.23 33.55
N ALA A 76 -108.25 66.11 34.29
CA ALA A 76 -106.80 66.02 34.50
C ALA A 76 -106.42 64.79 35.34
N TYR A 77 -107.14 64.52 36.44
CA TYR A 77 -106.93 63.31 37.26
C TYR A 77 -107.17 62.03 36.45
N GLN A 78 -108.25 61.98 35.67
CA GLN A 78 -108.52 60.88 34.75
C GLN A 78 -107.36 60.67 33.77
N SER A 79 -106.87 61.74 33.15
CA SER A 79 -105.76 61.67 32.19
C SER A 79 -104.45 61.13 32.79
N GLU A 80 -104.15 61.43 34.06
CA GLU A 80 -102.96 60.87 34.73
C GLU A 80 -103.16 59.39 35.12
N ILE A 81 -104.38 58.99 35.51
CA ILE A 81 -104.72 57.59 35.82
C ILE A 81 -104.62 56.73 34.54
N ASP A 82 -105.13 57.24 33.42
CA ASP A 82 -105.01 56.61 32.11
C ASP A 82 -103.54 56.52 31.66
N ALA A 83 -102.76 57.59 31.86
CA ALA A 83 -101.31 57.60 31.56
C ALA A 83 -100.52 56.63 32.46
N LEU A 84 -100.81 56.58 33.76
CA LEU A 84 -100.20 55.64 34.70
C LEU A 84 -100.49 54.18 34.29
N THR A 85 -101.74 53.89 33.91
CA THR A 85 -102.15 52.57 33.43
C THR A 85 -101.44 52.21 32.12
N LYS A 86 -101.30 53.15 31.18
CA LYS A 86 -100.54 52.96 29.93
C LYS A 86 -99.08 52.61 30.22
N ARG A 87 -98.44 53.35 31.13
CA ARG A 87 -97.03 53.17 31.51
C ARG A 87 -96.75 51.85 32.22
N SER A 88 -97.67 51.42 33.09
CA SER A 88 -97.60 50.08 33.73
C SER A 88 -97.64 49.00 32.64
N LYS A 89 -98.61 49.10 31.71
CA LYS A 89 -98.72 48.18 30.57
C LYS A 89 -97.50 48.16 29.65
N THR A 90 -96.87 49.30 29.35
CA THR A 90 -95.59 49.32 28.60
C THR A 90 -94.51 48.51 29.33
N SER A 91 -94.35 48.76 30.64
CA SER A 91 -93.31 48.12 31.45
C SER A 91 -93.55 46.62 31.61
N GLU A 92 -94.80 46.22 31.88
CA GLU A 92 -95.25 44.83 31.96
C GLU A 92 -95.08 44.11 30.61
N SER A 93 -95.44 44.74 29.49
CA SER A 93 -95.30 44.16 28.16
C SER A 93 -93.83 43.96 27.78
N ALA A 94 -92.97 44.94 28.06
CA ALA A 94 -91.53 44.82 27.84
C ALA A 94 -90.93 43.67 28.66
N PHE A 95 -91.26 43.57 29.95
CA PHE A 95 -90.81 42.47 30.80
C PHE A 95 -91.31 41.10 30.31
N LEU A 96 -92.60 40.96 29.99
CA LEU A 96 -93.18 39.70 29.54
C LEU A 96 -92.63 39.25 28.18
N ASN A 97 -92.31 40.18 27.27
CA ASN A 97 -91.66 39.86 25.99
C ASN A 97 -90.27 39.24 26.21
N ILE A 98 -89.46 39.81 27.10
CA ILE A 98 -88.13 39.28 27.45
C ILE A 98 -88.27 37.94 28.17
N TYR A 99 -89.17 37.85 29.15
CA TYR A 99 -89.40 36.64 29.93
C TYR A 99 -89.83 35.47 29.03
N LYS A 100 -90.72 35.70 28.06
CA LYS A 100 -91.13 34.67 27.10
C LYS A 100 -89.94 34.15 26.29
N LEU A 101 -89.13 35.05 25.72
CA LEU A 101 -87.96 34.68 24.91
C LEU A 101 -86.91 33.91 25.72
N LEU A 102 -86.67 34.28 26.98
CA LEU A 102 -85.71 33.61 27.84
C LEU A 102 -86.25 32.32 28.50
N ALA A 103 -87.57 32.20 28.71
CA ALA A 103 -88.18 30.99 29.26
C ALA A 103 -88.28 29.86 28.24
N GLU A 104 -88.39 30.20 26.95
CA GLU A 104 -88.34 29.25 25.82
C GLU A 104 -86.89 28.92 25.40
N ALA A 105 -85.89 29.67 25.90
CA ALA A 105 -84.48 29.47 25.59
C ALA A 105 -83.84 28.34 26.42
N PRO A 106 -83.22 27.32 25.80
CA PRO A 106 -82.43 26.32 26.50
C PRO A 106 -81.09 26.89 26.99
N ASP A 107 -80.53 26.34 28.07
CA ASP A 107 -79.21 26.75 28.61
C ASP A 107 -78.11 26.62 27.53
N PRO A 108 -77.34 27.69 27.23
CA PRO A 108 -76.26 27.66 26.25
C PRO A 108 -74.98 26.97 26.76
N TYR A 109 -74.79 26.79 28.08
CA TYR A 109 -73.55 26.24 28.62
C TYR A 109 -73.25 24.82 28.11
N PRO A 110 -74.18 23.83 28.14
CA PRO A 110 -73.93 22.49 27.61
C PRO A 110 -73.64 22.45 26.10
N ILE A 111 -74.12 23.46 25.35
CA ILE A 111 -73.92 23.57 23.91
C ILE A 111 -72.48 23.99 23.61
N LEU A 112 -71.98 24.98 24.36
CA LEU A 112 -70.61 25.48 24.26
C LEU A 112 -69.61 24.44 24.78
N ASP A 113 -69.91 23.79 25.90
CA ASP A 113 -69.10 22.72 26.49
C ASP A 113 -68.92 21.56 25.50
N ALA A 114 -70.02 21.03 24.95
CA ALA A 114 -69.97 19.97 23.93
C ALA A 114 -69.28 20.41 22.62
N ALA A 115 -69.37 21.70 22.25
CA ALA A 115 -68.63 22.22 21.09
C ALA A 115 -67.11 22.29 21.35
N VAL A 116 -66.69 22.72 22.54
CA VAL A 116 -65.27 22.68 22.95
C VAL A 116 -64.77 21.23 22.95
N ASP A 117 -65.50 20.31 23.59
CA ASP A 117 -65.18 18.88 23.62
C ASP A 117 -65.05 18.28 22.21
N GLN A 118 -65.94 18.64 21.29
CA GLN A 118 -65.84 18.22 19.88
C GLN A 118 -64.62 18.83 19.17
N THR A 119 -64.27 20.09 19.43
CA THR A 119 -63.05 20.67 18.84
C THR A 119 -61.77 20.00 19.35
N VAL A 120 -61.69 19.68 20.65
CA VAL A 120 -60.56 18.95 21.23
C VAL A 120 -60.44 17.57 20.58
N ARG A 121 -61.52 16.78 20.57
CA ARG A 121 -61.53 15.45 19.92
C ARG A 121 -61.22 15.51 18.42
N ALA A 122 -61.64 16.56 17.72
CA ALA A 122 -61.29 16.76 16.31
C ALA A 122 -59.81 17.10 16.10
N THR A 123 -59.17 17.82 17.04
CA THR A 123 -57.72 18.04 17.00
C THR A 123 -56.93 16.77 17.33
N GLU A 124 -57.35 16.00 18.34
CA GLU A 124 -56.76 14.70 18.69
C GLU A 124 -56.86 13.71 17.52
N ALA A 125 -58.04 13.62 16.89
CA ALA A 125 -58.23 12.76 15.71
C ALA A 125 -57.28 13.14 14.56
N LYS A 126 -57.09 14.44 14.27
CA LYS A 126 -56.14 14.91 13.25
C LYS A 126 -54.69 14.58 13.60
N LEU A 127 -54.31 14.70 14.88
CA LEU A 127 -52.97 14.31 15.33
C LEU A 127 -52.75 12.81 15.13
N LEU A 128 -53.69 11.97 15.59
CA LEU A 128 -53.64 10.52 15.40
C LEU A 128 -53.64 10.11 13.91
N GLU A 129 -54.40 10.79 13.05
CA GLU A 129 -54.34 10.59 11.59
C GLU A 129 -52.95 10.90 11.02
N SER A 130 -52.31 11.98 11.49
CA SER A 130 -50.96 12.37 11.06
C SER A 130 -49.88 11.39 11.54
N GLU A 131 -49.99 10.88 12.77
CA GLU A 131 -49.11 9.85 13.31
C GLU A 131 -49.27 8.52 12.57
N LEU A 132 -50.52 8.12 12.30
CA LEU A 132 -50.85 6.92 11.53
C LEU A 132 -50.34 7.01 10.09
N ALA A 133 -50.43 8.18 9.45
CA ALA A 133 -49.84 8.44 8.14
C ALA A 133 -48.31 8.33 8.17
N ARG A 134 -47.65 8.93 9.16
CA ARG A 134 -46.20 8.84 9.37
C ARG A 134 -45.74 7.41 9.62
N ALA A 135 -46.42 6.66 10.48
CA ALA A 135 -46.13 5.25 10.75
C ALA A 135 -46.32 4.37 9.51
N LYS A 136 -47.35 4.62 8.70
CA LYS A 136 -47.52 3.94 7.39
C LYS A 136 -46.39 4.26 6.42
N GLN A 137 -45.93 5.52 6.37
CA GLN A 137 -44.79 5.92 5.54
C GLN A 137 -43.51 5.22 6.01
N GLU A 138 -43.25 5.16 7.31
CA GLU A 138 -42.10 4.46 7.90
C GLU A 138 -42.14 2.94 7.63
N ILE A 139 -43.30 2.29 7.83
CA ILE A 139 -43.48 0.88 7.45
C ILE A 139 -43.22 0.67 5.95
N SER A 140 -43.64 1.61 5.09
CA SER A 140 -43.38 1.52 3.65
C SER A 140 -41.89 1.66 3.31
N SER A 141 -41.16 2.57 3.97
CA SER A 141 -39.74 2.77 3.74
C SER A 141 -38.91 1.59 4.27
N LEU A 142 -39.21 1.09 5.48
CA LEU A 142 -38.62 -0.13 6.03
C LEU A 142 -38.88 -1.34 5.14
N LYS A 143 -40.08 -1.48 4.57
CA LYS A 143 -40.39 -2.55 3.62
C LYS A 143 -39.60 -2.42 2.31
N THR A 144 -39.35 -1.20 1.81
CA THR A 144 -38.47 -1.00 0.65
C THR A 144 -37.00 -1.31 0.97
N GLN A 145 -36.51 -0.91 2.15
CA GLN A 145 -35.15 -1.21 2.61
C GLN A 145 -34.94 -2.71 2.80
N LEU A 146 -35.91 -3.43 3.37
CA LEU A 146 -35.86 -4.89 3.50
C LEU A 146 -35.80 -5.57 2.13
N ALA A 147 -36.63 -5.13 1.18
CA ALA A 147 -36.63 -5.66 -0.19
C ALA A 147 -35.38 -5.28 -1.01
N GLU A 148 -34.62 -4.26 -0.59
CA GLU A 148 -33.30 -3.93 -1.12
C GLU A 148 -32.21 -4.79 -0.48
N SER A 149 -32.21 -4.96 0.85
CA SER A 149 -31.32 -5.88 1.57
C SER A 149 -31.43 -7.29 1.02
N GLU A 150 -32.64 -7.84 0.85
CA GLU A 150 -32.85 -9.17 0.27
C GLU A 150 -32.28 -9.33 -1.16
N LYS A 151 -32.15 -8.24 -1.93
CA LYS A 151 -31.52 -8.28 -3.26
C LYS A 151 -30.00 -8.26 -3.13
N VAL A 152 -29.46 -7.45 -2.21
CA VAL A 152 -28.04 -7.40 -1.90
C VAL A 152 -27.57 -8.76 -1.38
N ASP A 153 -28.31 -9.38 -0.46
CA ASP A 153 -28.00 -10.72 0.10
C ASP A 153 -28.00 -11.81 -0.99
N LYS A 154 -28.95 -11.78 -1.93
CA LYS A 154 -29.00 -12.72 -3.06
C LYS A 154 -27.85 -12.54 -4.05
N GLU A 155 -27.44 -11.30 -4.33
CA GLU A 155 -26.27 -11.06 -5.18
C GLU A 155 -24.97 -11.37 -4.44
N LEU A 156 -24.87 -11.08 -3.14
CA LEU A 156 -23.74 -11.47 -2.28
C LEU A 156 -23.55 -12.99 -2.27
N GLN A 157 -24.62 -13.75 -2.00
CA GLN A 157 -24.58 -15.23 -2.03
C GLN A 157 -24.08 -15.75 -3.38
N LYS A 158 -24.54 -15.16 -4.49
CA LYS A 158 -24.11 -15.51 -5.85
C LYS A 158 -22.64 -15.15 -6.13
N GLN A 159 -22.12 -14.07 -5.56
CA GLN A 159 -20.68 -13.75 -5.65
C GLN A 159 -19.83 -14.65 -4.75
N VAL A 160 -20.32 -15.07 -3.58
CA VAL A 160 -19.68 -16.09 -2.74
C VAL A 160 -19.58 -17.42 -3.50
N GLU A 161 -20.68 -17.94 -4.04
CA GLU A 161 -20.66 -19.16 -4.87
C GLU A 161 -19.71 -19.06 -6.08
N LYS A 162 -19.62 -17.87 -6.73
CA LYS A 162 -18.67 -17.63 -7.82
C LYS A 162 -17.23 -17.69 -7.32
N THR A 163 -16.96 -17.15 -6.14
CA THR A 163 -15.63 -17.11 -5.52
C THR A 163 -15.19 -18.51 -5.10
N GLU A 164 -16.03 -19.26 -4.37
CA GLU A 164 -15.76 -20.65 -3.98
C GLU A 164 -15.46 -21.55 -5.20
N ARG A 165 -16.20 -21.38 -6.31
CA ARG A 165 -15.94 -22.12 -7.57
C ARG A 165 -14.60 -21.73 -8.22
N LEU A 166 -14.18 -20.47 -8.11
CA LEU A 166 -12.89 -20.01 -8.63
C LEU A 166 -11.72 -20.48 -7.74
N GLU A 167 -11.91 -20.46 -6.42
CA GLU A 167 -10.94 -20.96 -5.44
C GLU A 167 -10.75 -22.47 -5.57
N SER A 168 -11.83 -23.25 -5.60
CA SER A 168 -11.79 -24.70 -5.81
C SER A 168 -11.10 -25.07 -7.13
N LYS A 169 -11.39 -24.34 -8.23
CA LYS A 169 -10.70 -24.53 -9.51
C LYS A 169 -9.22 -24.13 -9.44
N MET A 170 -8.87 -23.09 -8.70
CA MET A 170 -7.46 -22.71 -8.49
C MET A 170 -6.72 -23.77 -7.67
N GLU A 171 -7.33 -24.29 -6.61
CA GLU A 171 -6.78 -25.37 -5.80
C GLU A 171 -6.57 -26.66 -6.62
N GLU A 172 -7.52 -27.03 -7.48
CA GLU A 172 -7.37 -28.16 -8.41
C GLU A 172 -6.23 -27.93 -9.42
N MET A 173 -6.11 -26.73 -9.99
CA MET A 173 -4.99 -26.37 -10.89
C MET A 173 -3.64 -26.38 -10.17
N VAL A 174 -3.56 -25.91 -8.92
CA VAL A 174 -2.34 -25.95 -8.11
C VAL A 174 -1.99 -27.39 -7.77
N LYS A 175 -2.95 -28.20 -7.29
CA LYS A 175 -2.78 -29.61 -6.94
C LYS A 175 -2.32 -30.45 -8.14
N THR A 176 -2.89 -30.24 -9.32
CA THR A 176 -2.47 -30.93 -10.55
C THR A 176 -1.08 -30.50 -11.01
N GLN A 177 -0.73 -29.21 -10.92
CA GLN A 177 0.65 -28.75 -11.23
C GLN A 177 1.69 -29.27 -10.23
N VAL A 178 1.39 -29.26 -8.93
CA VAL A 178 2.26 -29.82 -7.88
C VAL A 178 2.47 -31.31 -8.13
N SER A 179 1.40 -32.09 -8.29
CA SER A 179 1.49 -33.52 -8.58
C SER A 179 2.28 -33.83 -9.86
N SER A 180 2.09 -33.03 -10.93
CA SER A 180 2.89 -33.16 -12.15
C SER A 180 4.37 -32.86 -11.93
N LYS A 181 4.71 -31.89 -11.07
CA LYS A 181 6.10 -31.53 -10.77
C LYS A 181 6.76 -32.52 -9.80
N GLU A 182 6.02 -33.06 -8.85
CA GLU A 182 6.46 -34.16 -7.99
C GLU A 182 6.76 -35.43 -8.81
N ALA A 183 5.90 -35.76 -9.79
CA ALA A 183 6.14 -36.87 -10.70
C ALA A 183 7.38 -36.65 -11.59
N GLU A 184 7.55 -35.45 -12.16
CA GLU A 184 8.73 -35.07 -12.96
C GLU A 184 10.02 -35.16 -12.13
N LEU A 185 10.04 -34.60 -10.92
CA LEU A 185 11.18 -34.68 -10.02
C LEU A 185 11.49 -36.13 -9.62
N THR A 186 10.46 -36.92 -9.29
CA THR A 186 10.61 -38.34 -8.92
C THR A 186 11.21 -39.14 -10.07
N ALA A 187 10.79 -38.88 -11.32
CA ALA A 187 11.36 -39.51 -12.51
C ALA A 187 12.84 -39.12 -12.71
N VAL A 188 13.17 -37.83 -12.62
CA VAL A 188 14.56 -37.33 -12.78
C VAL A 188 15.47 -37.86 -11.68
N TYR A 189 15.02 -37.90 -10.42
CA TYR A 189 15.79 -38.50 -9.33
C TYR A 189 15.92 -40.02 -9.49
N GLY A 190 14.88 -40.72 -9.93
CA GLY A 190 14.92 -42.14 -10.24
C GLY A 190 15.95 -42.47 -11.33
N GLU A 191 15.93 -41.76 -12.45
CA GLU A 191 16.90 -41.92 -13.54
C GLU A 191 18.33 -41.61 -13.06
N ARG A 192 18.51 -40.56 -12.25
CA ARG A 192 19.81 -40.20 -11.69
C ARG A 192 20.35 -41.26 -10.72
N ILE A 193 19.48 -41.86 -9.90
CA ILE A 193 19.83 -42.98 -9.00
C ILE A 193 20.24 -44.21 -9.82
N LEU A 194 19.46 -44.58 -10.85
CA LEU A 194 19.80 -45.71 -11.74
C LEU A 194 21.15 -45.49 -12.45
N ASN A 195 21.42 -44.28 -12.94
CA ASN A 195 22.71 -43.93 -13.54
C ASN A 195 23.87 -44.03 -12.54
N PHE A 196 23.69 -43.63 -11.28
CA PHE A 196 24.70 -43.81 -10.24
C PHE A 196 24.91 -45.29 -9.88
N GLN A 197 23.84 -46.07 -9.70
CA GLN A 197 23.92 -47.51 -9.45
C GLN A 197 24.62 -48.26 -10.60
N GLN A 198 24.35 -47.89 -11.85
CA GLN A 198 25.02 -48.46 -13.01
C GLN A 198 26.51 -48.09 -13.04
N ARG A 199 26.86 -46.83 -12.77
CA ARG A 199 28.27 -46.40 -12.64
C ARG A 199 29.00 -47.12 -11.50
N GLU A 200 28.36 -47.30 -10.35
CA GLU A 200 28.90 -48.06 -9.22
C GLU A 200 29.15 -49.52 -9.61
N LYS A 201 28.20 -50.15 -10.30
CA LYS A 201 28.31 -51.52 -10.84
C LYS A 201 29.40 -51.67 -11.89
N ASP A 202 29.68 -50.64 -12.69
CA ASP A 202 30.76 -50.69 -13.68
C ASP A 202 32.14 -50.40 -13.05
N LEU A 203 32.21 -49.52 -12.04
CA LEU A 203 33.40 -49.34 -11.21
C LEU A 203 33.73 -50.58 -10.40
N SER A 204 32.75 -51.29 -9.83
CA SER A 204 32.99 -52.53 -9.10
C SER A 204 33.52 -53.65 -10.01
N LYS A 205 32.99 -53.79 -11.24
CA LYS A 205 33.57 -54.68 -12.26
C LYS A 205 35.02 -54.32 -12.60
N GLN A 206 35.34 -53.04 -12.76
CA GLN A 206 36.73 -52.60 -13.04
C GLN A 206 37.67 -52.89 -11.86
N LEU A 207 37.18 -52.71 -10.63
CA LEU A 207 37.91 -53.00 -9.41
C LEU A 207 38.13 -54.52 -9.24
N ASP A 208 37.13 -55.34 -9.56
CA ASP A 208 37.28 -56.80 -9.57
C ASP A 208 38.19 -57.30 -10.70
N LEU A 209 38.18 -56.65 -11.87
CA LEU A 209 39.11 -56.95 -12.97
C LEU A 209 40.56 -56.62 -12.58
N THR A 210 40.80 -55.43 -12.02
CA THR A 210 42.16 -55.05 -11.59
C THR A 210 42.65 -55.88 -10.41
N LYS A 211 41.77 -56.29 -9.48
CA LYS A 211 42.09 -57.29 -8.45
C LYS A 211 42.51 -58.62 -9.07
N ARG A 212 41.79 -59.15 -10.06
CA ARG A 212 42.14 -60.39 -10.77
C ARG A 212 43.49 -60.26 -11.47
N GLN A 213 43.70 -59.16 -12.20
CA GLN A 213 45.00 -58.88 -12.83
C GLN A 213 46.15 -58.80 -11.82
N LEU A 214 45.91 -58.22 -10.63
CA LEU A 214 46.90 -58.18 -9.55
C LEU A 214 47.18 -59.59 -8.98
N THR A 215 46.16 -60.43 -8.80
CA THR A 215 46.36 -61.83 -8.36
C THR A 215 47.05 -62.68 -9.43
N ASP A 216 46.74 -62.46 -10.71
CA ASP A 216 47.36 -63.17 -11.83
C ASP A 216 48.82 -62.76 -11.98
N LEU A 217 49.14 -61.46 -11.89
CA LEU A 217 50.52 -60.96 -11.86
C LEU A 217 51.28 -61.51 -10.65
N ARG A 218 50.67 -61.48 -9.46
CA ARG A 218 51.30 -62.01 -8.24
C ARG A 218 51.59 -63.51 -8.34
N THR A 219 50.65 -64.32 -8.83
CA THR A 219 50.86 -65.76 -9.02
C THR A 219 51.86 -66.06 -10.14
N SER A 220 51.90 -65.23 -11.18
CA SER A 220 52.95 -65.26 -12.21
C SER A 220 54.33 -64.93 -11.63
N ASP A 221 54.44 -63.91 -10.77
CA ASP A 221 55.70 -63.56 -10.10
C ASP A 221 56.14 -64.64 -9.12
N GLU A 222 55.22 -65.19 -8.31
CA GLU A 222 55.49 -66.34 -7.43
C GLU A 222 55.96 -67.57 -8.26
N SER A 223 55.35 -67.83 -9.43
CA SER A 223 55.77 -68.90 -10.35
C SER A 223 57.14 -68.62 -11.00
N ASN A 224 57.41 -67.38 -11.40
CA ASN A 224 58.69 -66.99 -12.00
C ASN A 224 59.83 -67.02 -10.98
N GLN A 225 59.58 -66.59 -9.73
CA GLN A 225 60.52 -66.74 -8.62
C GLN A 225 60.80 -68.21 -8.33
N ALA A 226 59.78 -69.07 -8.30
CA ALA A 226 59.97 -70.52 -8.14
C ALA A 226 60.82 -71.13 -9.27
N LYS A 227 60.59 -70.73 -10.52
CA LYS A 227 61.44 -71.15 -11.67
C LYS A 227 62.87 -70.66 -11.53
N ILE A 228 63.11 -69.40 -11.12
CA ILE A 228 64.46 -68.86 -10.93
C ILE A 228 65.20 -69.61 -9.81
N LEU A 229 64.50 -69.99 -8.74
CA LEU A 229 65.06 -70.80 -7.65
C LEU A 229 65.39 -72.23 -8.11
N ASP A 230 64.54 -72.86 -8.93
CA ASP A 230 64.81 -74.17 -9.54
C ASP A 230 66.01 -74.11 -10.50
N ASP A 231 66.04 -73.12 -11.39
CA ASP A 231 67.15 -72.87 -12.33
C ASP A 231 68.47 -72.57 -11.58
N PHE A 232 68.41 -71.81 -10.48
CA PHE A 232 69.56 -71.55 -9.61
C PHE A 232 70.05 -72.84 -8.95
N SER A 233 69.14 -73.61 -8.33
CA SER A 233 69.46 -74.90 -7.69
C SER A 233 70.05 -75.90 -8.68
N ARG A 234 69.53 -75.92 -9.91
CA ARG A 234 70.03 -76.77 -11.00
C ARG A 234 71.42 -76.33 -11.49
N ARG A 235 71.67 -75.03 -11.62
CA ARG A 235 73.02 -74.50 -11.96
C ARG A 235 74.01 -74.71 -10.82
N GLU A 236 73.58 -74.58 -9.58
CA GLU A 236 74.41 -74.89 -8.41
C GLU A 236 74.79 -76.38 -8.42
N PHE A 237 73.82 -77.28 -8.61
CA PHE A 237 74.09 -78.72 -8.79
C PHE A 237 75.02 -79.00 -9.97
N GLU A 238 74.83 -78.36 -11.13
CA GLU A 238 75.71 -78.51 -12.29
C GLU A 238 77.12 -77.98 -12.02
N THR A 239 77.29 -76.85 -11.32
CA THR A 239 78.62 -76.34 -10.95
C THR A 239 79.31 -77.20 -9.90
N VAL A 240 78.57 -77.83 -9.00
CA VAL A 240 79.10 -78.85 -8.06
C VAL A 240 79.53 -80.11 -8.83
N SER A 241 78.71 -80.62 -9.76
CA SER A 241 79.08 -81.76 -10.62
C SER A 241 80.34 -81.46 -11.44
N ARG A 242 80.37 -80.32 -12.13
CA ARG A 242 81.54 -79.87 -12.90
C ARG A 242 82.77 -79.64 -12.02
N ARG A 243 82.61 -79.18 -10.76
CA ARG A 243 83.72 -79.07 -9.80
C ARG A 243 84.29 -80.45 -9.46
N VAL A 244 83.44 -81.44 -9.21
CA VAL A 244 83.87 -82.84 -8.95
C VAL A 244 84.51 -83.46 -10.19
N GLU A 245 83.99 -83.19 -11.40
CA GLU A 245 84.61 -83.60 -12.66
C GLU A 245 85.99 -82.95 -12.86
N ILE A 246 86.12 -81.65 -12.56
CA ILE A 246 87.41 -80.93 -12.59
C ILE A 246 88.37 -81.49 -11.55
N GLU A 247 87.93 -81.76 -10.32
CA GLU A 247 88.76 -82.34 -9.25
C GLU A 247 89.25 -83.75 -9.62
N MET A 248 88.42 -84.55 -10.30
CA MET A 248 88.83 -85.85 -10.85
C MET A 248 89.85 -85.70 -11.99
N VAL A 249 89.63 -84.75 -12.91
CA VAL A 249 90.57 -84.43 -14.00
C VAL A 249 91.86 -83.82 -13.46
N GLU A 250 91.81 -83.05 -12.38
CA GLU A 250 92.97 -82.49 -11.66
C GLU A 250 93.76 -83.59 -10.98
N ALA A 251 93.12 -84.57 -10.34
CA ALA A 251 93.78 -85.74 -9.78
C ALA A 251 94.45 -86.62 -10.86
N ASP A 252 93.83 -86.79 -12.03
CA ASP A 252 94.45 -87.48 -13.17
C ASP A 252 95.52 -86.63 -13.89
N LEU A 253 95.35 -85.30 -13.92
CA LEU A 253 96.37 -84.37 -14.38
C LEU A 253 97.57 -84.39 -13.46
N GLU A 254 97.41 -84.41 -12.13
CA GLU A 254 98.50 -84.59 -11.16
C GLU A 254 99.23 -85.92 -11.38
N ARG A 255 98.49 -87.03 -11.59
CA ARG A 255 99.11 -88.34 -11.90
C ARG A 255 99.91 -88.28 -13.20
N SER A 256 99.36 -87.61 -14.22
CA SER A 256 100.04 -87.38 -15.50
C SER A 256 101.23 -86.44 -15.34
N GLN A 257 101.12 -85.37 -14.56
CA GLN A 257 102.16 -84.39 -14.25
C GLN A 257 103.28 -85.05 -13.48
N ARG A 258 103.04 -85.81 -12.41
CA ARG A 258 104.09 -86.60 -11.73
C ARG A 258 104.83 -87.54 -12.69
N ARG A 259 104.12 -88.13 -13.66
CA ARG A 259 104.71 -88.96 -14.72
C ARG A 259 105.47 -88.14 -15.77
N VAL A 260 105.00 -86.94 -16.10
CA VAL A 260 105.67 -85.97 -16.97
C VAL A 260 106.90 -85.41 -16.27
N GLU A 261 106.83 -84.93 -15.03
CA GLU A 261 107.94 -84.56 -14.15
C GLU A 261 108.99 -85.67 -14.05
N GLU A 262 108.60 -86.94 -13.95
CA GLU A 262 109.59 -88.02 -13.96
C GLU A 262 110.27 -88.17 -15.34
N VAL A 263 109.54 -87.96 -16.43
CA VAL A 263 110.08 -87.92 -17.80
C VAL A 263 110.87 -86.64 -18.07
N GLU A 264 110.48 -85.50 -17.50
CA GLU A 264 111.11 -84.19 -17.60
C GLU A 264 112.38 -84.17 -16.77
N ARG A 265 112.42 -84.74 -15.57
CA ARG A 265 113.67 -84.94 -14.82
C ARG A 265 114.68 -85.81 -15.58
N ARG A 266 114.19 -86.72 -16.45
CA ARG A 266 115.04 -87.48 -17.40
C ARG A 266 115.42 -86.63 -18.62
N ASN A 267 114.49 -85.86 -19.18
CA ASN A 267 114.69 -84.96 -20.32
C ASN A 267 115.48 -83.69 -19.97
N GLU A 268 115.52 -83.28 -18.71
CA GLU A 268 116.24 -82.14 -18.13
C GLU A 268 117.65 -82.57 -17.74
N LYS A 269 117.83 -83.83 -17.34
CA LYS A 269 119.16 -84.44 -17.35
C LYS A 269 119.75 -84.46 -18.77
N LEU A 270 118.96 -84.85 -19.77
CA LEU A 270 119.36 -84.80 -21.19
C LEU A 270 119.46 -83.37 -21.75
N ARG A 271 118.64 -82.43 -21.28
CA ARG A 271 118.71 -81.01 -21.68
C ARG A 271 119.82 -80.27 -20.97
N ALA A 272 120.22 -80.62 -19.76
CA ALA A 272 121.44 -80.11 -19.14
C ALA A 272 122.67 -80.54 -19.95
N GLU A 273 122.67 -81.76 -20.50
CA GLU A 273 123.68 -82.21 -21.47
C GLU A 273 123.63 -81.43 -22.81
N ILE A 274 122.46 -80.93 -23.23
CA ILE A 274 122.28 -80.14 -24.48
C ILE A 274 122.43 -78.61 -24.27
N GLU A 275 122.13 -78.07 -23.10
CA GLU A 275 122.15 -76.64 -22.78
C GLU A 275 123.58 -76.17 -22.47
N VAL A 276 124.44 -77.06 -21.96
CA VAL A 276 125.91 -76.90 -22.00
C VAL A 276 126.42 -76.70 -23.44
N VAL A 277 125.64 -77.09 -24.46
CA VAL A 277 125.99 -77.01 -25.89
C VAL A 277 125.24 -75.88 -26.64
N ARG A 278 124.22 -75.22 -26.05
CA ARG A 278 123.29 -74.37 -26.84
C ARG A 278 122.73 -73.08 -26.17
N SER A 279 123.65 -72.27 -25.67
CA SER A 279 123.54 -70.83 -25.35
C SER A 279 122.29 -70.02 -25.79
N GLY A 280 121.77 -69.19 -24.88
CA GLY A 280 121.80 -67.72 -25.09
C GLY A 280 120.52 -66.95 -25.50
N SER A 281 120.15 -65.96 -24.67
CA SER A 281 119.88 -64.55 -25.07
C SER A 281 118.70 -64.17 -26.01
N GLU A 282 117.45 -64.55 -25.72
CA GLU A 282 116.26 -63.90 -26.34
C GLU A 282 115.21 -63.35 -25.34
N GLY A 283 115.27 -63.69 -24.06
CA GLY A 283 114.21 -63.31 -23.09
C GLY A 283 114.19 -61.84 -22.65
N GLN A 284 115.25 -61.07 -22.91
CA GLN A 284 115.52 -59.81 -22.20
C GLN A 284 114.82 -58.58 -22.80
N GLU A 285 114.44 -58.61 -24.09
CA GLU A 285 113.75 -57.48 -24.74
C GLU A 285 112.25 -57.42 -24.41
N ARG A 286 111.61 -58.58 -24.22
CA ARG A 286 110.16 -58.68 -23.99
C ARG A 286 109.73 -58.23 -22.59
N ILE A 287 110.66 -58.25 -21.63
CA ILE A 287 110.47 -57.71 -20.28
C ILE A 287 110.39 -56.18 -20.33
N ARG A 288 111.30 -55.52 -21.06
CA ARG A 288 111.34 -54.06 -21.20
C ARG A 288 110.06 -53.45 -21.80
N SER A 289 109.40 -54.13 -22.74
CA SER A 289 108.16 -53.59 -23.34
C SER A 289 106.98 -53.60 -22.36
N LEU A 290 106.92 -54.57 -21.45
CA LEU A 290 105.85 -54.66 -20.44
C LEU A 290 106.05 -53.63 -19.33
N GLU A 291 107.30 -53.39 -18.91
CA GLU A 291 107.64 -52.34 -17.93
C GLU A 291 107.18 -50.95 -18.41
N SER A 292 107.36 -50.63 -19.71
CA SER A 292 106.94 -49.36 -20.29
C SER A 292 105.42 -49.13 -20.29
N GLN A 293 104.62 -50.20 -20.46
CA GLN A 293 103.15 -50.08 -20.45
C GLN A 293 102.60 -49.87 -19.03
N ILE A 294 103.24 -50.47 -18.02
CA ILE A 294 102.87 -50.29 -16.62
C ILE A 294 103.08 -48.83 -16.18
N THR A 295 104.19 -48.21 -16.59
CA THR A 295 104.45 -46.79 -16.27
C THR A 295 103.44 -45.84 -16.91
N GLU A 296 102.99 -46.12 -18.14
CA GLU A 296 102.01 -45.28 -18.84
C GLU A 296 100.65 -45.32 -18.11
N LEU A 297 100.14 -46.51 -17.78
CA LEU A 297 98.91 -46.68 -17.01
C LEU A 297 98.95 -46.03 -15.61
N GLN A 298 100.11 -46.04 -14.95
CA GLN A 298 100.30 -45.34 -13.67
C GLN A 298 100.20 -43.81 -13.81
N THR A 299 100.71 -43.23 -14.91
CA THR A 299 100.57 -41.79 -15.17
C THR A 299 99.12 -41.40 -15.50
N GLU A 300 98.37 -42.25 -16.19
CA GLU A 300 96.95 -41.97 -16.45
C GLU A 300 96.09 -42.06 -15.18
N ALA A 301 96.31 -43.09 -14.34
CA ALA A 301 95.59 -43.23 -13.07
C ALA A 301 95.81 -42.03 -12.12
N THR A 302 97.06 -41.55 -12.02
CA THR A 302 97.38 -40.36 -11.20
C THR A 302 96.78 -39.08 -11.77
N ARG A 303 96.73 -38.93 -13.11
CA ARG A 303 96.01 -37.81 -13.76
C ARG A 303 94.51 -37.83 -13.45
N LEU A 304 93.86 -38.99 -13.55
CA LEU A 304 92.42 -39.13 -13.28
C LEU A 304 92.09 -38.81 -11.81
N LEU A 305 92.90 -39.30 -10.85
CA LEU A 305 92.74 -38.97 -9.43
C LEU A 305 92.86 -37.46 -9.17
N SER A 306 93.82 -36.77 -9.82
CA SER A 306 93.96 -35.32 -9.73
C SER A 306 92.72 -34.57 -10.27
N THR A 307 92.17 -35.01 -11.41
CA THR A 307 90.93 -34.42 -11.95
C THR A 307 89.70 -34.67 -11.07
N LEU A 308 89.63 -35.83 -10.40
CA LEU A 308 88.54 -36.15 -9.49
C LEU A 308 88.59 -35.29 -8.23
N GLU A 309 89.78 -35.09 -7.64
CA GLU A 309 89.92 -34.24 -6.44
C GLU A 309 89.64 -32.76 -6.75
N THR A 310 90.05 -32.25 -7.92
CA THR A 310 89.68 -30.88 -8.32
C THR A 310 88.18 -30.71 -8.55
N GLN A 311 87.48 -31.68 -9.17
CA GLN A 311 86.01 -31.64 -9.26
C GLN A 311 85.34 -31.70 -7.89
N LYS A 312 85.82 -32.55 -6.98
CA LYS A 312 85.33 -32.65 -5.61
C LYS A 312 85.50 -31.34 -4.83
N GLN A 313 86.62 -30.65 -5.02
CA GLN A 313 86.86 -29.32 -4.44
C GLN A 313 85.89 -28.26 -5.00
N ILE A 314 85.66 -28.23 -6.32
CA ILE A 314 84.69 -27.32 -6.96
C ILE A 314 83.27 -27.59 -6.44
N ILE A 315 82.87 -28.85 -6.28
CA ILE A 315 81.56 -29.24 -5.74
C ILE A 315 81.43 -28.79 -4.27
N SER A 316 82.49 -28.92 -3.46
CA SER A 316 82.49 -28.45 -2.06
C SER A 316 82.33 -26.93 -1.98
N GLN A 317 83.10 -26.18 -2.77
CA GLN A 317 83.00 -24.71 -2.85
C GLN A 317 81.61 -24.27 -3.30
N THR A 318 81.07 -24.88 -4.37
CA THR A 318 79.71 -24.59 -4.86
C THR A 318 78.65 -24.87 -3.79
N LYS A 319 78.82 -25.94 -3.00
CA LYS A 319 77.93 -26.28 -1.89
C LYS A 319 78.02 -25.24 -0.76
N GLU A 320 79.22 -24.81 -0.39
CA GLU A 320 79.44 -23.76 0.61
C GLU A 320 78.84 -22.42 0.18
N GLU A 321 79.01 -22.01 -1.08
CA GLU A 321 78.36 -20.82 -1.65
C GLU A 321 76.83 -20.90 -1.59
N LYS A 322 76.25 -22.08 -1.89
CA LYS A 322 74.79 -22.27 -1.82
C LYS A 322 74.27 -22.24 -0.39
N VAL A 323 74.98 -22.84 0.56
CA VAL A 323 74.66 -22.73 1.99
C VAL A 323 74.79 -21.28 2.47
N GLN A 324 75.80 -20.54 2.04
CA GLN A 324 75.92 -19.11 2.36
C GLN A 324 74.71 -18.33 1.82
N GLN A 325 74.34 -18.49 0.55
CA GLN A 325 73.13 -17.89 -0.05
C GLN A 325 71.85 -18.25 0.74
N GLU A 326 71.68 -19.52 1.14
CA GLU A 326 70.56 -19.96 1.96
C GLU A 326 70.54 -19.29 3.34
N THR A 327 71.70 -19.12 4.00
CA THR A 327 71.77 -18.39 5.28
C THR A 327 71.49 -16.89 5.11
N GLU A 328 71.86 -16.28 3.98
CA GLU A 328 71.56 -14.87 3.69
C GLU A 328 70.07 -14.66 3.40
N PHE A 329 69.45 -15.52 2.59
CA PHE A 329 68.00 -15.51 2.39
C PHE A 329 67.27 -15.76 3.71
N THR A 330 67.72 -16.71 4.54
CA THR A 330 67.15 -16.94 5.87
C THR A 330 67.27 -15.71 6.78
N LYS A 331 68.42 -15.01 6.78
CA LYS A 331 68.60 -13.74 7.49
C LYS A 331 67.70 -12.63 6.93
N ARG A 332 67.47 -12.59 5.60
CA ARG A 332 66.58 -11.60 4.97
C ARG A 332 65.11 -11.87 5.27
N ILE A 333 64.69 -13.15 5.28
CA ILE A 333 63.36 -13.58 5.71
C ILE A 333 63.14 -13.15 7.16
N LYS A 334 64.04 -13.49 8.09
CA LYS A 334 63.93 -13.04 9.49
C LYS A 334 63.82 -11.52 9.63
N LYS A 335 64.65 -10.75 8.91
CA LYS A 335 64.53 -9.28 8.90
C LYS A 335 63.17 -8.78 8.38
N LEU A 336 62.58 -9.46 7.39
CA LEU A 336 61.24 -9.15 6.89
C LEU A 336 60.14 -9.62 7.86
N GLU A 337 60.33 -10.71 8.59
CA GLU A 337 59.44 -11.15 9.68
C GLU A 337 59.48 -10.18 10.87
N ASP A 338 60.66 -9.65 11.21
CA ASP A 338 60.86 -8.59 12.20
C ASP A 338 60.24 -7.25 11.72
N GLU A 339 60.38 -6.92 10.43
CA GLU A 339 59.72 -5.74 9.83
C GLU A 339 58.19 -5.92 9.81
N ILE A 340 57.68 -7.10 9.48
CA ILE A 340 56.24 -7.42 9.54
C ILE A 340 55.73 -7.42 11.00
N SER A 341 56.51 -7.90 11.96
CA SER A 341 56.10 -7.89 13.37
C SER A 341 56.10 -6.47 13.95
N THR A 342 57.09 -5.64 13.61
CA THR A 342 57.12 -4.22 13.98
C THR A 342 56.08 -3.37 13.25
N LEU A 343 55.73 -3.71 12.00
CA LEU A 343 54.58 -3.10 11.32
C LEU A 343 53.26 -3.55 11.96
N ARG A 344 53.11 -4.82 12.36
CA ARG A 344 51.93 -5.31 13.09
C ARG A 344 51.79 -4.67 14.47
N THR A 345 52.87 -4.49 15.23
CA THR A 345 52.80 -3.79 16.51
C THR A 345 52.53 -2.30 16.33
N LYS A 346 53.06 -1.65 15.28
CA LYS A 346 52.64 -0.28 14.91
C LYS A 346 51.15 -0.22 14.52
N THR A 347 50.65 -1.15 13.72
CA THR A 347 49.22 -1.22 13.39
C THR A 347 48.36 -1.46 14.64
N ALA A 348 48.84 -2.25 15.61
CA ALA A 348 48.17 -2.42 16.90
C ALA A 348 48.22 -1.16 17.80
N GLN A 349 49.32 -0.40 17.76
CA GLN A 349 49.47 0.93 18.36
C GLN A 349 48.66 2.03 17.64
N TYR A 350 47.99 1.67 16.53
CA TYR A 350 47.06 2.52 15.79
C TYR A 350 45.65 1.89 15.73
N ALA A 351 45.39 0.81 16.48
CA ALA A 351 44.06 0.19 16.55
C ALA A 351 43.08 1.03 17.39
N ASP A 352 43.63 1.78 18.34
CA ASP A 352 42.96 2.86 19.06
C ASP A 352 42.66 4.06 18.16
N TYR A 353 43.24 4.21 16.96
CA TYR A 353 42.92 5.34 16.08
C TYR A 353 41.49 5.29 15.57
N ASP A 354 40.84 4.13 15.43
CA ASP A 354 39.41 4.05 15.12
C ASP A 354 38.53 4.29 16.37
N GLU A 355 39.07 4.14 17.58
CA GLU A 355 38.41 4.51 18.84
C GLU A 355 38.54 6.02 19.07
N ILE A 356 39.76 6.56 19.06
CA ILE A 356 40.10 7.99 19.12
C ILE A 356 39.46 8.75 17.97
N LYS A 357 39.31 8.18 16.76
CA LYS A 357 38.56 8.80 15.68
C LYS A 357 37.05 8.77 15.94
N ARG A 358 36.51 7.75 16.61
CA ARG A 358 35.11 7.73 17.03
C ARG A 358 34.87 8.72 18.17
N GLU A 359 35.79 8.82 19.13
CA GLU A 359 35.79 9.83 20.19
C GLU A 359 35.96 11.23 19.61
N LEU A 360 36.85 11.45 18.63
CA LEU A 360 36.96 12.71 17.88
C LEU A 360 35.74 12.98 17.01
N GLU A 361 35.11 11.96 16.43
CA GLU A 361 33.91 12.12 15.61
C GLU A 361 32.68 12.38 16.51
N ILE A 362 32.64 11.85 17.74
CA ILE A 362 31.67 12.16 18.80
C ILE A 362 31.94 13.55 19.39
N ILE A 363 33.20 13.92 19.67
CA ILE A 363 33.58 15.26 20.12
C ILE A 363 33.23 16.26 19.02
N LYS A 364 33.53 15.97 17.76
CA LYS A 364 33.14 16.81 16.61
C LYS A 364 31.62 16.81 16.40
N PHE A 365 30.92 15.73 16.71
CA PHE A 365 29.46 15.69 16.71
C PHE A 365 28.92 16.65 17.79
N VAL A 366 29.40 16.55 19.03
CA VAL A 366 28.95 17.35 20.19
C VAL A 366 29.38 18.82 20.11
N GLU A 367 30.62 19.09 19.71
CA GLU A 367 31.22 20.43 19.65
C GLU A 367 30.60 21.27 18.53
N PHE A 368 30.29 20.66 17.39
CA PHE A 368 29.66 21.38 16.28
C PHE A 368 28.12 21.31 16.30
N ALA A 369 27.49 20.28 16.87
CA ALA A 369 26.03 20.29 17.15
C ALA A 369 25.59 21.39 18.12
N SER A 370 26.50 21.92 18.94
CA SER A 370 26.25 23.07 19.81
C SER A 370 26.44 24.42 19.10
N LEU A 371 26.85 24.45 17.82
CA LEU A 371 27.10 25.67 17.05
C LEU A 371 26.06 25.93 15.93
N ASP A 372 25.32 24.91 15.49
CA ASP A 372 24.39 25.00 14.34
C ASP A 372 22.99 25.57 14.71
N LEU A 373 22.89 26.44 15.74
CA LEU A 373 21.62 26.99 16.24
C LEU A 373 21.55 28.50 16.54
N GLU A 374 22.62 29.29 16.39
CA GLU A 374 22.52 30.76 16.46
C GLU A 374 23.28 31.47 15.31
N GLU A 375 22.49 32.05 14.40
CA GLU A 375 22.81 33.02 13.31
C GLU A 375 23.53 32.51 12.04
N GLU A 376 23.06 33.02 10.89
CA GLU A 376 23.57 32.75 9.54
C GLU A 376 24.88 33.52 9.27
N ASP A 377 26.02 32.84 9.18
CA ASP A 377 26.83 32.71 7.94
C ASP A 377 28.13 31.90 8.20
N GLU A 378 28.66 31.26 7.16
CA GLU A 378 29.95 30.53 7.13
C GLU A 378 30.24 29.43 8.21
N ASN A 379 30.36 28.18 7.73
CA ASN A 379 31.44 27.22 8.09
C ASN A 379 31.36 26.39 9.42
N PHE A 380 31.14 25.06 9.29
CA PHE A 380 31.13 23.94 10.30
C PHE A 380 29.93 23.91 11.29
N GLY A 381 29.07 22.89 11.47
CA GLY A 381 28.93 21.45 11.14
C GLY A 381 27.95 20.78 12.16
N TYR A 382 27.37 19.57 11.90
CA TYR A 382 26.68 18.68 12.90
C TYR A 382 25.46 19.26 13.69
N GLY A 383 24.62 18.53 14.46
CA GLY A 383 24.43 17.08 14.65
C GLY A 383 23.66 16.66 15.93
N ASP A 384 22.31 16.60 15.88
CA ASP A 384 21.39 15.81 16.77
C ASP A 384 21.38 16.08 18.30
N SER A 385 20.23 16.44 18.90
CA SER A 385 19.35 15.45 19.56
C SER A 385 17.92 15.96 19.89
N SER A 386 16.94 15.05 19.78
CA SER A 386 15.48 15.25 19.94
C SER A 386 14.96 15.26 21.41
N PRO A 387 13.69 15.64 21.67
CA PRO A 387 12.75 14.57 22.03
C PRO A 387 11.29 14.71 21.53
N GLY A 388 10.79 13.66 20.87
CA GLY A 388 9.54 13.01 21.32
C GLY A 388 8.23 13.21 20.53
N SER A 389 7.98 12.37 19.52
CA SER A 389 6.76 11.54 19.53
C SER A 389 6.92 10.25 18.74
N SER A 390 6.59 9.15 19.43
CA SER A 390 6.55 7.73 19.05
C SER A 390 6.75 7.26 17.59
N SER A 391 7.76 6.40 17.45
CA SER A 391 7.74 5.15 16.65
C SER A 391 7.89 5.24 15.13
N PHE A 392 9.15 5.35 14.67
CA PHE A 392 9.52 4.94 13.31
C PHE A 392 10.80 4.08 13.31
N ASN A 393 10.72 2.90 12.69
CA ASN A 393 11.83 1.93 12.63
C ASN A 393 12.92 2.41 11.65
N LEU A 394 14.07 2.84 12.17
CA LEU A 394 15.25 3.17 11.38
C LEU A 394 16.31 2.06 11.50
N SER A 395 16.42 1.21 10.47
CA SER A 395 17.49 0.20 10.40
C SER A 395 18.85 0.86 10.18
N ILE A 396 19.61 1.00 11.27
CA ILE A 396 21.02 1.40 11.27
C ILE A 396 21.84 0.39 10.44
N LYS A 397 22.42 0.85 9.32
CA LYS A 397 23.26 0.04 8.44
C LYS A 397 24.74 0.30 8.73
N MET A 398 25.33 -0.54 9.59
CA MET A 398 26.77 -0.56 9.86
C MET A 398 27.59 -0.70 8.55
N PRO A 399 28.68 0.06 8.36
CA PRO A 399 29.64 -0.16 7.28
C PRO A 399 30.33 -1.54 7.35
N ASN A 400 30.64 -2.14 6.20
CA ASN A 400 31.22 -3.48 6.13
C ASN A 400 32.67 -3.54 6.68
N PRO A 401 33.04 -4.54 7.48
CA PRO A 401 34.29 -4.56 8.25
C PRO A 401 35.51 -5.13 7.48
N ASN A 402 35.62 -4.90 6.16
CA ASN A 402 36.69 -5.50 5.37
C ASN A 402 37.26 -4.55 4.30
N ALA A 403 38.36 -3.87 4.67
CA ALA A 403 39.03 -2.86 3.86
C ALA A 403 39.89 -3.44 2.71
N ASP A 404 40.20 -4.74 2.72
CA ASP A 404 41.21 -5.32 1.81
C ASP A 404 40.77 -5.42 0.35
N LYS A 405 39.46 -5.35 0.05
CA LYS A 405 38.98 -5.29 -1.35
C LYS A 405 39.08 -3.92 -1.99
N ALA A 406 39.26 -2.83 -1.23
CA ALA A 406 39.32 -1.47 -1.78
C ALA A 406 40.70 -1.12 -2.38
N ASN A 407 41.79 -1.67 -1.86
CA ASN A 407 43.15 -1.25 -2.24
C ASN A 407 43.72 -1.89 -3.53
N LYS A 408 43.09 -2.93 -4.09
CA LYS A 408 43.59 -3.64 -5.29
C LYS A 408 43.23 -3.03 -6.65
N GLN A 409 42.60 -1.84 -6.71
CA GLN A 409 42.23 -1.17 -7.96
C GLN A 409 43.02 0.11 -8.29
N LYS A 410 44.10 0.43 -7.57
CA LYS A 410 44.95 1.61 -7.82
C LYS A 410 45.92 1.45 -9.02
N THR A 411 45.42 1.04 -10.19
CA THR A 411 46.12 1.15 -11.49
C THR A 411 45.20 1.57 -12.66
N LYS A 412 44.01 2.11 -12.38
CA LYS A 412 43.33 3.02 -13.32
C LYS A 412 43.47 4.43 -12.77
N SER A 413 44.07 5.32 -13.57
CA SER A 413 44.65 6.62 -13.19
C SER A 413 43.83 7.41 -12.14
N LEU A 414 44.53 8.07 -11.21
CA LEU A 414 43.96 9.09 -10.31
C LEU A 414 43.14 10.12 -11.11
N GLU A 415 43.60 10.44 -12.31
CA GLU A 415 42.93 11.28 -13.30
C GLU A 415 41.56 10.73 -13.74
N ASN A 416 41.39 9.42 -13.92
CA ASN A 416 40.09 8.82 -14.25
C ASN A 416 39.13 8.83 -13.04
N LEU A 417 39.65 8.72 -11.81
CA LEU A 417 38.84 8.89 -10.61
C LEU A 417 38.48 10.35 -10.35
N LEU A 418 39.38 11.29 -10.64
CA LEU A 418 39.13 12.72 -10.57
C LEU A 418 38.18 13.17 -11.68
N MET A 419 38.33 12.70 -12.92
CA MET A 419 37.38 12.93 -14.03
C MET A 419 36.03 12.28 -13.74
N GLY A 420 36.00 11.07 -13.19
CA GLY A 420 34.76 10.42 -12.74
C GLY A 420 34.06 11.18 -11.62
N LYS A 421 34.83 11.70 -10.64
CA LYS A 421 34.29 12.53 -9.55
C LYS A 421 33.88 13.92 -10.02
N ASN A 422 34.62 14.55 -10.93
CA ASN A 422 34.30 15.85 -11.50
C ASN A 422 33.05 15.75 -12.39
N ARG A 423 32.98 14.75 -13.27
CA ARG A 423 31.76 14.44 -14.03
C ARG A 423 30.59 14.14 -13.12
N LYS A 424 30.76 13.33 -12.06
CA LYS A 424 29.69 13.09 -11.09
C LYS A 424 29.28 14.37 -10.35
N LEU A 425 30.23 15.23 -9.94
CA LEU A 425 29.93 16.52 -9.33
C LEU A 425 29.24 17.47 -10.30
N GLN A 426 29.54 17.41 -11.60
CA GLN A 426 28.81 18.15 -12.64
C GLN A 426 27.40 17.60 -12.82
N ASP A 427 27.23 16.27 -12.91
CA ASP A 427 25.93 15.61 -12.98
C ASP A 427 25.08 15.97 -11.73
N ASP A 428 25.62 15.79 -10.52
CA ASP A 428 25.00 16.13 -9.23
C ASP A 428 24.69 17.65 -9.12
N LEU A 429 25.54 18.52 -9.69
CA LEU A 429 25.30 19.97 -9.74
C LEU A 429 24.23 20.35 -10.77
N THR A 430 24.12 19.63 -11.89
CA THR A 430 23.00 19.82 -12.84
C THR A 430 21.68 19.32 -12.29
N THR A 431 21.65 18.20 -11.56
CA THR A 431 20.42 17.74 -10.89
C THR A 431 20.02 18.66 -9.75
N LEU A 432 20.97 19.16 -8.94
CA LEU A 432 20.71 20.19 -7.94
C LEU A 432 20.16 21.49 -8.55
N ARG A 433 20.68 21.93 -9.70
CA ARG A 433 20.13 23.10 -10.44
C ARG A 433 18.71 22.86 -10.94
N VAL A 434 18.44 21.70 -11.56
CA VAL A 434 17.09 21.35 -12.03
C VAL A 434 16.12 21.26 -10.84
N MET A 435 16.51 20.60 -9.75
CA MET A 435 15.71 20.54 -8.52
C MET A 435 15.48 21.92 -7.90
N HIS A 436 16.47 22.80 -7.93
CA HIS A 436 16.34 24.17 -7.45
C HIS A 436 15.38 25.00 -8.32
N ASP A 437 15.44 24.87 -9.64
CA ASP A 437 14.54 25.55 -10.56
C ASP A 437 13.10 24.98 -10.47
N GLU A 438 12.95 23.66 -10.27
CA GLU A 438 11.68 23.02 -9.93
C GLU A 438 11.13 23.49 -8.58
N LEU A 439 11.99 23.66 -7.57
CA LEU A 439 11.60 24.19 -6.26
C LEU A 439 11.23 25.68 -6.31
N LEU A 440 11.94 26.49 -7.10
CA LEU A 440 11.60 27.90 -7.33
C LEU A 440 10.30 28.05 -8.12
N THR A 441 10.07 27.23 -9.15
CA THR A 441 8.83 27.27 -9.93
C THR A 441 7.63 26.78 -9.13
N THR A 442 7.77 25.76 -8.30
CA THR A 442 6.71 25.32 -7.37
C THR A 442 6.48 26.34 -6.24
N SER A 443 7.53 26.92 -5.65
CA SER A 443 7.42 28.01 -4.68
C SER A 443 6.69 29.22 -5.28
N ARG A 444 7.06 29.65 -6.50
CA ARG A 444 6.38 30.73 -7.22
C ARG A 444 4.93 30.38 -7.55
N LYS A 445 4.63 29.14 -7.91
CA LYS A 445 3.25 28.68 -8.14
C LYS A 445 2.42 28.73 -6.86
N ASN A 446 2.96 28.24 -5.75
CA ASN A 446 2.31 28.27 -4.45
C ASN A 446 2.09 29.71 -3.95
N ALA A 447 3.01 30.63 -4.22
CA ALA A 447 2.82 32.06 -3.94
C ALA A 447 1.66 32.65 -4.74
N ILE A 448 1.57 32.36 -6.05
CA ILE A 448 0.45 32.80 -6.90
C ILE A 448 -0.88 32.18 -6.44
N GLU A 449 -0.89 30.90 -6.05
CA GLU A 449 -2.08 30.25 -5.49
C GLU A 449 -2.50 30.85 -4.14
N ALA A 450 -1.54 31.21 -3.27
CA ALA A 450 -1.80 31.89 -2.02
C ALA A 450 -2.36 33.31 -2.21
N ASP A 451 -1.86 34.06 -3.20
CA ASP A 451 -2.37 35.40 -3.52
C ASP A 451 -3.76 35.35 -4.18
N ASN A 452 -4.02 34.37 -5.06
CA ASN A 452 -5.37 34.12 -5.58
C ASN A 452 -6.36 33.77 -4.45
N LEU A 453 -5.98 32.90 -3.51
CA LEU A 453 -6.81 32.55 -2.34
C LEU A 453 -7.03 33.76 -1.40
N ARG A 454 -6.06 34.67 -1.28
CA ARG A 454 -6.24 35.94 -0.57
C ARG A 454 -7.24 36.85 -1.29
N GLU A 455 -7.16 36.95 -2.62
CA GLU A 455 -8.11 37.74 -3.41
C GLU A 455 -9.53 37.15 -3.31
N GLU A 456 -9.71 35.83 -3.43
CA GLU A 456 -11.01 35.16 -3.22
C GLU A 456 -11.54 35.35 -1.79
N LEU A 457 -10.66 35.31 -0.78
CA LEU A 457 -11.03 35.58 0.62
C LEU A 457 -11.41 37.05 0.85
N GLU A 458 -10.78 38.00 0.16
CA GLU A 458 -11.15 39.41 0.21
C GLU A 458 -12.45 39.69 -0.57
N GLN A 459 -12.63 39.09 -1.75
CA GLN A 459 -13.88 39.17 -2.51
C GLN A 459 -15.06 38.57 -1.74
N THR A 460 -14.87 37.42 -1.07
CA THR A 460 -15.91 36.80 -0.23
C THR A 460 -16.20 37.60 1.03
N LYS A 461 -15.19 38.20 1.68
CA LYS A 461 -15.41 39.18 2.77
C LYS A 461 -16.22 40.38 2.29
N ILE A 462 -15.81 41.04 1.20
CA ILE A 462 -16.52 42.19 0.63
C ILE A 462 -17.96 41.81 0.22
N LEU A 463 -18.18 40.59 -0.28
CA LEU A 463 -19.52 40.10 -0.59
C LEU A 463 -20.33 39.84 0.69
N ASN A 464 -19.73 39.27 1.73
CA ASN A 464 -20.40 39.04 3.00
C ASN A 464 -20.72 40.38 3.70
N ASP A 465 -19.79 41.33 3.75
CA ASP A 465 -20.02 42.69 4.24
C ASP A 465 -21.16 43.37 3.46
N LYS A 466 -21.26 43.18 2.13
CA LYS A 466 -22.39 43.68 1.33
C LYS A 466 -23.70 42.98 1.69
N LEU A 467 -23.71 41.66 1.85
CA LEU A 467 -24.89 40.89 2.25
C LEU A 467 -25.36 41.27 3.66
N GLU A 468 -24.44 41.47 4.61
CA GLU A 468 -24.73 41.95 5.96
C GLU A 468 -25.28 43.37 5.92
N ASN A 469 -24.67 44.29 5.16
CA ASN A 469 -25.19 45.65 4.98
C ASN A 469 -26.56 45.67 4.27
N ASP A 470 -26.81 44.78 3.31
CA ASP A 470 -28.09 44.69 2.60
C ASP A 470 -29.16 43.98 3.44
N LEU A 471 -28.80 43.00 4.28
CA LEU A 471 -29.68 42.44 5.31
C LEU A 471 -30.04 43.48 6.37
N VAL A 472 -29.08 44.29 6.84
CA VAL A 472 -29.34 45.41 7.75
C VAL A 472 -30.24 46.47 7.08
N LYS A 473 -30.08 46.76 5.79
CA LYS A 473 -31.01 47.60 5.02
C LYS A 473 -32.39 46.97 4.87
N ILE A 474 -32.50 45.66 4.65
CA ILE A 474 -33.78 44.95 4.57
C ILE A 474 -34.48 44.98 5.93
N GLN A 475 -33.76 44.75 7.02
CA GLN A 475 -34.31 44.75 8.37
C GLN A 475 -34.75 46.16 8.79
N THR A 476 -33.95 47.20 8.52
CA THR A 476 -34.38 48.60 8.71
C THR A 476 -35.48 49.05 7.74
N SER A 477 -35.60 48.41 6.55
CA SER A 477 -36.73 48.61 5.62
C SER A 477 -38.01 47.85 6.04
N GLN A 478 -37.88 46.77 6.81
CA GLN A 478 -39.00 46.08 7.45
C GLN A 478 -39.49 46.87 8.68
N ASP A 479 -38.58 47.36 9.51
CA ASP A 479 -38.91 48.19 10.68
C ASP A 479 -39.54 49.55 10.30
N THR A 480 -39.34 50.03 9.06
CA THR A 480 -39.98 51.24 8.51
C THR A 480 -41.23 50.99 7.66
N LYS A 481 -41.61 49.72 7.43
CA LYS A 481 -42.91 49.33 6.83
C LYS A 481 -43.71 48.46 7.80
N GLY A 482 -44.12 49.08 8.90
CA GLY A 482 -44.94 48.41 9.90
C GLY A 482 -46.34 48.02 9.42
N PHE A 483 -46.94 47.11 10.19
CA PHE A 483 -48.35 47.13 10.55
C PHE A 483 -49.38 47.28 9.39
N ASN A 484 -49.87 46.15 8.84
CA ASN A 484 -51.30 45.85 8.78
C ASN A 484 -51.66 44.50 8.11
N VAL A 485 -52.58 43.78 8.77
CA VAL A 485 -53.67 42.94 8.22
C VAL A 485 -53.32 41.76 7.29
N ASP A 486 -53.30 40.56 7.89
CA ASP A 486 -54.20 39.40 7.66
C ASP A 486 -54.78 39.09 6.25
N GLY A 487 -55.01 37.79 5.97
CA GLY A 487 -55.98 37.35 4.93
C GLY A 487 -55.51 36.36 3.86
N SER A 488 -55.41 35.08 4.23
CA SER A 488 -55.60 33.84 3.43
C SER A 488 -56.03 33.94 1.93
N THR A 489 -55.40 33.18 1.01
CA THR A 489 -56.04 32.02 0.32
C THR A 489 -55.17 31.27 -0.73
N THR A 490 -55.21 29.94 -0.63
CA THR A 490 -55.12 28.85 -1.64
C THR A 490 -54.60 29.04 -3.09
N GLU A 491 -53.66 28.13 -3.42
CA GLU A 491 -53.61 27.22 -4.60
C GLU A 491 -53.34 27.70 -6.04
N SER A 492 -52.37 26.97 -6.63
CA SER A 492 -52.34 26.44 -8.01
C SER A 492 -52.43 27.38 -9.21
N SER A 493 -51.45 27.27 -10.12
CA SER A 493 -51.75 26.74 -11.47
C SER A 493 -50.50 26.36 -12.27
N GLN A 494 -50.70 25.38 -13.14
CA GLN A 494 -49.75 24.83 -14.07
C GLN A 494 -49.93 25.47 -15.47
N ASP A 495 -48.85 25.55 -16.24
CA ASP A 495 -48.81 25.47 -17.70
C ASP A 495 -49.34 26.59 -18.65
N SER A 496 -48.45 26.90 -19.61
CA SER A 496 -48.71 27.04 -21.07
C SER A 496 -49.38 28.27 -21.73
N LYS A 497 -48.67 28.76 -22.78
CA LYS A 497 -49.11 29.51 -24.00
C LYS A 497 -49.81 30.88 -23.80
N GLY A 498 -49.38 32.01 -24.36
CA GLY A 498 -48.58 32.26 -25.56
C GLY A 498 -49.26 33.35 -26.44
N LYS A 499 -48.44 34.05 -27.26
CA LYS A 499 -48.82 34.84 -28.47
C LYS A 499 -49.25 36.32 -28.34
N SER A 500 -48.29 37.19 -28.68
CA SER A 500 -48.36 38.36 -29.59
C SER A 500 -49.45 39.44 -29.47
N THR A 501 -49.05 40.70 -29.26
CA THR A 501 -48.99 41.84 -30.25
C THR A 501 -48.62 43.14 -29.51
N ALA A 502 -47.53 43.83 -29.86
CA ALA A 502 -47.48 45.04 -30.69
C ALA A 502 -48.23 46.28 -30.13
N GLY A 503 -47.51 47.38 -29.88
CA GLY A 503 -48.04 48.67 -29.37
C GLY A 503 -48.64 49.57 -30.47
N PRO A 504 -48.58 50.92 -30.40
CA PRO A 504 -47.85 51.80 -29.46
C PRO A 504 -48.69 52.97 -28.85
N THR A 505 -48.13 53.73 -27.89
CA THR A 505 -48.21 55.23 -27.82
C THR A 505 -47.39 55.84 -26.67
N THR A 506 -46.32 56.56 -27.03
CA THR A 506 -45.90 57.90 -26.56
C THR A 506 -45.92 58.36 -25.09
N SER A 507 -44.74 58.87 -24.68
CA SER A 507 -44.50 60.07 -23.84
C SER A 507 -44.33 59.91 -22.32
N GLY A 508 -43.14 60.30 -21.84
CA GLY A 508 -42.80 60.49 -20.42
C GLY A 508 -41.33 60.19 -20.14
N ASN A 509 -40.44 61.18 -20.29
CA ASN A 509 -39.05 61.06 -19.85
C ASN A 509 -39.01 60.95 -18.31
N ASP A 510 -38.36 59.91 -17.80
CA ASP A 510 -37.25 60.03 -16.84
C ASP A 510 -36.57 58.65 -16.63
N MET A 511 -35.46 58.61 -15.89
CA MET A 511 -34.60 57.43 -15.63
C MET A 511 -33.68 56.96 -16.76
N LYS A 512 -32.90 57.89 -17.31
CA LYS A 512 -31.56 57.57 -17.85
C LYS A 512 -30.58 57.26 -16.70
N LEU A 513 -30.78 56.16 -15.95
CA LEU A 513 -29.86 55.63 -14.93
C LEU A 513 -30.30 54.24 -14.41
N SER A 514 -30.47 53.22 -15.28
CA SER A 514 -30.67 51.81 -14.87
C SER A 514 -30.31 50.75 -15.93
N ALA A 515 -29.51 51.12 -16.95
CA ALA A 515 -29.07 50.18 -18.00
C ALA A 515 -27.74 49.47 -17.70
N GLU A 516 -26.95 49.97 -16.74
CA GLU A 516 -25.62 49.41 -16.39
C GLU A 516 -25.67 48.25 -15.39
N THR A 517 -26.83 47.97 -14.79
CA THR A 517 -27.07 46.79 -13.94
C THR A 517 -27.70 45.63 -14.70
N SER A 518 -27.63 45.63 -16.04
CA SER A 518 -27.85 44.43 -16.83
C SER A 518 -26.73 43.44 -16.52
N ILE A 519 -27.06 42.33 -15.84
CA ILE A 519 -26.10 41.28 -15.48
C ILE A 519 -25.65 40.44 -16.70
N LEU A 520 -26.36 40.60 -17.83
CA LEU A 520 -26.21 39.80 -19.03
C LEU A 520 -24.90 40.03 -19.81
N PRO A 521 -24.40 41.27 -20.04
CA PRO A 521 -23.12 41.50 -20.75
C PRO A 521 -21.93 40.90 -19.99
N ILE A 522 -21.95 41.00 -18.65
CA ILE A 522 -20.94 40.42 -17.77
C ILE A 522 -20.97 38.90 -17.90
N ILE A 523 -22.15 38.27 -17.75
CA ILE A 523 -22.31 36.81 -17.92
C ILE A 523 -21.91 36.36 -19.34
N THR A 524 -22.23 37.10 -20.40
CA THR A 524 -21.77 36.77 -21.75
C THR A 524 -20.25 36.87 -21.88
N SER A 525 -19.63 37.91 -21.32
CA SER A 525 -18.16 38.06 -21.35
C SER A 525 -17.45 36.96 -20.55
N GLN A 526 -17.99 36.56 -19.40
CA GLN A 526 -17.49 35.46 -18.60
C GLN A 526 -17.66 34.14 -19.35
N ARG A 527 -18.86 33.84 -19.87
CA ARG A 527 -19.13 32.65 -20.71
C ARG A 527 -18.18 32.57 -21.89
N ASP A 528 -17.92 33.67 -22.58
CA ASP A 528 -17.09 33.68 -23.77
C ASP A 528 -15.60 33.56 -23.43
N ARG A 529 -15.14 34.13 -22.30
CA ARG A 529 -13.81 33.84 -21.71
C ARG A 529 -13.66 32.38 -21.28
N PHE A 530 -14.67 31.78 -20.64
CA PHE A 530 -14.67 30.36 -20.28
C PHE A 530 -14.66 29.47 -21.52
N ARG A 531 -15.41 29.80 -22.57
CA ARG A 531 -15.37 29.10 -23.87
C ARG A 531 -13.99 29.19 -24.52
N GLN A 532 -13.38 30.38 -24.55
CA GLN A 532 -12.03 30.56 -25.07
C GLN A 532 -11.02 29.72 -24.29
N ARG A 533 -10.99 29.83 -22.95
CA ARG A 533 -10.08 29.06 -22.10
C ARG A 533 -10.29 27.55 -22.23
N ASN A 534 -11.53 27.11 -22.40
CA ASN A 534 -11.84 25.70 -22.64
C ASN A 534 -11.35 25.25 -24.04
N SER A 535 -11.48 26.09 -25.06
CA SER A 535 -10.91 25.83 -26.39
C SER A 535 -9.37 25.74 -26.36
N GLU A 536 -8.71 26.65 -25.64
CA GLU A 536 -7.25 26.65 -25.47
C GLU A 536 -6.77 25.41 -24.70
N LEU A 537 -7.51 24.98 -23.67
CA LEU A 537 -7.25 23.74 -22.94
C LEU A 537 -7.51 22.49 -23.79
N GLU A 538 -8.55 22.47 -24.61
CA GLU A 538 -8.82 21.39 -25.57
C GLU A 538 -7.75 21.30 -26.65
N GLU A 539 -7.23 22.42 -27.15
CA GLU A 539 -6.11 22.46 -28.09
C GLU A 539 -4.80 21.98 -27.46
N GLU A 540 -4.50 22.41 -26.24
CA GLU A 540 -3.29 21.95 -25.54
C GLU A 540 -3.38 20.46 -25.19
N LEU A 541 -4.56 19.99 -24.75
CA LEU A 541 -4.81 18.56 -24.55
C LEU A 541 -4.55 17.76 -25.85
N ARG A 542 -5.01 18.24 -27.01
CA ARG A 542 -4.74 17.62 -28.32
C ARG A 542 -3.25 17.60 -28.64
N LYS A 543 -2.53 18.71 -28.46
CA LYS A 543 -1.06 18.75 -28.67
C LYS A 543 -0.33 17.75 -27.78
N GLN A 544 -0.69 17.65 -26.50
CA GLN A 544 -0.10 16.68 -25.59
C GLN A 544 -0.42 15.24 -26.03
N PHE A 545 -1.64 14.95 -26.49
CA PHE A 545 -1.97 13.64 -27.09
C PHE A 545 -1.17 13.33 -28.36
N ASP A 546 -0.96 14.31 -29.23
CA ASP A 546 -0.17 14.16 -30.47
C ASP A 546 1.31 13.93 -30.16
N ILE A 547 1.90 14.68 -29.23
CA ILE A 547 3.28 14.48 -28.74
C ILE A 547 3.43 13.07 -28.14
N ILE A 548 2.55 12.69 -27.21
CA ILE A 548 2.56 11.37 -26.58
C ILE A 548 2.42 10.26 -27.64
N THR A 549 1.59 10.46 -28.67
CA THR A 549 1.42 9.50 -29.76
C THR A 549 2.66 9.41 -30.63
N SER A 550 3.28 10.54 -30.96
CA SER A 550 4.54 10.62 -31.71
C SER A 550 5.67 9.90 -30.97
N THR A 551 5.93 10.24 -29.70
CA THR A 551 6.97 9.59 -28.89
C THR A 551 6.70 8.09 -28.67
N ARG A 552 5.44 7.66 -28.55
CA ARG A 552 5.08 6.23 -28.51
C ARG A 552 5.37 5.52 -29.84
N ASN A 553 5.16 6.18 -30.97
CA ASN A 553 5.47 5.62 -32.29
C ASN A 553 6.98 5.56 -32.54
N GLU A 554 7.73 6.60 -32.14
CA GLU A 554 9.19 6.61 -32.16
C GLU A 554 9.78 5.50 -31.28
N MET A 555 9.29 5.36 -30.04
CA MET A 555 9.70 4.27 -29.14
C MET A 555 9.46 2.89 -29.78
N LYS A 556 8.30 2.68 -30.42
CA LYS A 556 7.99 1.43 -31.14
C LYS A 556 8.92 1.20 -32.34
N SER A 557 9.25 2.25 -33.10
CA SER A 557 10.20 2.16 -34.21
C SER A 557 11.58 1.76 -33.71
N LEU A 558 12.11 2.48 -32.70
CA LEU A 558 13.41 2.19 -32.09
C LEU A 558 13.46 0.79 -31.47
N GLN A 559 12.38 0.33 -30.84
CA GLN A 559 12.27 -1.06 -30.36
C GLN A 559 12.30 -2.08 -31.51
N SER A 560 11.58 -1.84 -32.60
CA SER A 560 11.59 -2.70 -33.80
C SER A 560 12.96 -2.74 -34.46
N ASP A 561 13.63 -1.60 -34.58
CA ASP A 561 14.94 -1.49 -35.23
C ASP A 561 16.06 -2.06 -34.36
N ASN A 562 16.00 -1.88 -33.03
CA ASN A 562 16.88 -2.58 -32.10
C ASN A 562 16.69 -4.11 -32.14
N LEU A 563 15.44 -4.58 -32.32
CA LEU A 563 15.16 -6.01 -32.49
C LEU A 563 15.77 -6.57 -33.79
N LYS A 564 15.60 -5.87 -34.92
CA LYS A 564 16.23 -6.23 -36.21
C LYS A 564 17.76 -6.18 -36.13
N LEU A 565 18.32 -5.25 -35.36
CA LEU A 565 19.76 -5.18 -35.12
C LEU A 565 20.24 -6.39 -34.31
N TYR A 566 19.49 -6.79 -33.27
CA TYR A 566 19.74 -7.98 -32.49
C TYR A 566 19.64 -9.27 -33.34
N GLU A 567 18.60 -9.39 -34.17
CA GLU A 567 18.45 -10.46 -35.17
C GLU A 567 19.67 -10.57 -36.09
N LYS A 568 20.13 -9.45 -36.64
CA LYS A 568 21.30 -9.39 -37.53
C LYS A 568 22.59 -9.75 -36.80
N VAL A 569 22.77 -9.31 -35.55
CA VAL A 569 23.91 -9.72 -34.71
C VAL A 569 23.87 -11.23 -34.42
N ARG A 570 22.70 -11.78 -34.08
CA ARG A 570 22.53 -13.22 -33.82
C ARG A 570 22.79 -14.06 -35.06
N TYR A 571 22.34 -13.62 -36.23
CA TYR A 571 22.59 -14.27 -37.53
C TYR A 571 24.08 -14.26 -37.93
N LEU A 572 24.77 -13.13 -37.69
CA LEU A 572 26.23 -13.04 -37.89
C LEU A 572 27.00 -13.89 -36.86
N GLN A 573 26.49 -14.02 -35.64
CA GLN A 573 27.09 -14.87 -34.61
C GLN A 573 26.92 -16.36 -34.93
N SER A 574 25.77 -16.81 -35.46
CA SER A 574 25.60 -18.19 -35.92
C SER A 574 26.56 -18.54 -37.07
N TYR A 575 26.80 -17.62 -38.02
CA TYR A 575 27.81 -17.83 -39.07
C TYR A 575 29.25 -17.89 -38.54
N ARG A 576 29.51 -17.25 -37.39
CA ARG A 576 30.82 -17.28 -36.73
C ARG A 576 31.03 -18.55 -35.89
N ASP A 577 29.98 -19.13 -35.31
CA ASP A 577 30.08 -20.40 -34.60
C ASP A 577 30.21 -21.59 -35.59
N ASP A 578 29.59 -21.50 -36.77
CA ASP A 578 29.72 -22.52 -37.83
C ASP A 578 31.15 -22.59 -38.40
N SER A 579 31.87 -21.45 -38.47
CA SER A 579 33.25 -21.41 -38.97
C SER A 579 34.29 -22.03 -38.02
N VAL A 580 33.89 -22.39 -36.79
CA VAL A 580 34.77 -22.98 -35.76
C VAL A 580 34.51 -24.49 -35.55
N SER A 581 33.46 -25.06 -36.14
CA SER A 581 33.07 -26.47 -35.93
C SER A 581 33.87 -27.51 -36.75
N GLY A 582 34.93 -27.09 -37.44
CA GLY A 582 35.71 -27.90 -38.38
C GLY A 582 36.87 -28.75 -37.82
N SER A 583 36.85 -29.25 -36.58
CA SER A 583 37.93 -30.15 -36.08
C SER A 583 37.58 -31.06 -34.87
N ILE A 584 36.88 -32.17 -35.15
CA ILE A 584 37.17 -33.56 -34.73
C ILE A 584 37.65 -33.92 -33.28
N ILE A 585 36.73 -34.57 -32.53
CA ILE A 585 36.78 -35.80 -31.66
C ILE A 585 37.65 -35.89 -30.36
N THR A 586 37.00 -36.41 -29.29
CA THR A 586 37.44 -37.30 -28.16
C THR A 586 37.45 -36.75 -26.71
N GLY A 587 36.80 -37.49 -25.78
CA GLY A 587 37.12 -37.52 -24.33
C GLY A 587 36.21 -36.71 -23.37
N PRO A 588 35.49 -37.35 -22.42
CA PRO A 588 34.70 -36.67 -21.38
C PRO A 588 35.45 -36.57 -20.04
N SER A 589 36.40 -35.63 -19.92
CA SER A 589 36.96 -35.17 -18.63
C SER A 589 37.67 -33.84 -18.82
N GLY A 590 37.28 -32.79 -18.09
CA GLY A 590 37.91 -31.47 -18.23
C GLY A 590 37.10 -30.34 -17.61
N SER A 591 37.50 -29.93 -16.41
CA SER A 591 37.07 -28.66 -15.81
C SER A 591 37.41 -27.49 -16.74
N ARG A 592 36.44 -26.61 -17.05
CA ARG A 592 36.71 -25.37 -17.77
C ARG A 592 37.34 -24.34 -16.83
N LEU A 593 38.66 -24.40 -16.73
CA LEU A 593 39.50 -23.33 -16.21
C LEU A 593 39.38 -22.09 -17.12
N THR A 594 38.74 -21.02 -16.62
CA THR A 594 38.65 -19.75 -17.34
C THR A 594 39.73 -18.78 -16.88
N ASN A 595 40.91 -18.85 -17.50
CA ASN A 595 41.85 -17.73 -17.53
C ASN A 595 41.64 -16.92 -18.81
N ASN A 596 41.07 -15.73 -18.73
CA ASN A 596 41.90 -14.55 -18.94
C ASN A 596 41.27 -13.25 -18.40
N THR A 597 42.13 -12.39 -17.88
CA THR A 597 41.82 -11.07 -17.33
C THR A 597 41.65 -10.00 -18.43
N LEU A 598 40.51 -9.30 -18.47
CA LEU A 598 40.44 -7.88 -18.85
C LEU A 598 39.14 -7.23 -18.31
N PRO A 599 39.14 -5.97 -17.79
CA PRO A 599 38.08 -5.55 -16.87
C PRO A 599 37.06 -4.52 -17.42
N SER A 600 35.79 -4.91 -17.31
CA SER A 600 34.63 -4.03 -17.03
C SER A 600 34.26 -2.96 -18.08
N ALA A 601 33.72 -3.43 -19.21
CA ALA A 601 32.79 -2.67 -20.05
C ALA A 601 31.66 -3.54 -20.66
N VAL A 602 31.71 -4.87 -20.47
CA VAL A 602 30.86 -5.82 -21.19
C VAL A 602 29.53 -6.09 -20.47
N SER A 603 29.48 -6.06 -19.13
CA SER A 603 28.26 -6.40 -18.38
C SER A 603 27.01 -5.57 -18.73
N ARG A 604 27.13 -4.27 -19.01
CA ARG A 604 25.97 -3.46 -19.45
C ARG A 604 25.52 -3.85 -20.86
N LYS A 605 26.45 -4.18 -21.77
CA LYS A 605 26.12 -4.66 -23.10
C LYS A 605 25.45 -6.03 -23.05
N ASP A 606 25.94 -6.94 -22.22
CA ASP A 606 25.32 -8.25 -22.03
C ASP A 606 23.92 -8.13 -21.40
N GLU A 607 23.70 -7.17 -20.50
CA GLU A 607 22.39 -6.91 -19.89
C GLU A 607 21.37 -6.31 -20.88
N GLU A 608 21.78 -5.33 -21.70
CA GLU A 608 20.96 -4.81 -22.81
C GLU A 608 20.69 -5.87 -23.88
N LEU A 609 21.72 -6.64 -24.28
CA LEU A 609 21.58 -7.76 -25.20
C LEU A 609 20.70 -8.87 -24.62
N SER A 610 20.72 -9.12 -23.31
CA SER A 610 19.84 -10.07 -22.62
C SER A 610 18.38 -9.59 -22.62
N LYS A 611 18.15 -8.28 -22.44
CA LYS A 611 16.82 -7.69 -22.55
C LYS A 611 16.24 -7.84 -23.96
N TYR A 612 17.01 -7.51 -25.00
CA TYR A 612 16.56 -7.70 -26.38
C TYR A 612 16.52 -9.17 -26.81
N ARG A 613 17.34 -10.04 -26.20
CA ARG A 613 17.26 -11.50 -26.36
C ARG A 613 15.92 -12.04 -25.87
N GLY A 614 15.48 -11.64 -24.68
CA GLY A 614 14.18 -12.03 -24.13
C GLY A 614 13.04 -11.59 -25.04
N ILE A 615 13.02 -10.31 -25.44
CA ILE A 615 12.00 -9.75 -26.35
C ILE A 615 12.03 -10.44 -27.72
N TYR A 616 13.20 -10.82 -28.24
CA TYR A 616 13.32 -11.56 -29.49
C TYR A 616 12.84 -13.02 -29.36
N GLU A 617 13.22 -13.72 -28.29
CA GLU A 617 12.77 -15.08 -28.03
C GLU A 617 11.24 -15.12 -27.82
N GLU A 618 10.67 -14.14 -27.11
CA GLU A 618 9.21 -13.94 -26.97
C GLU A 618 8.53 -13.58 -28.31
N HIS A 619 9.12 -12.69 -29.11
CA HIS A 619 8.55 -12.32 -30.42
C HIS A 619 8.59 -13.47 -31.43
N MET A 620 9.62 -14.32 -31.39
CA MET A 620 9.79 -15.44 -32.33
C MET A 620 9.12 -16.73 -31.86
N ASN A 621 8.68 -16.82 -30.60
CA ASN A 621 7.97 -17.96 -30.05
C ASN A 621 6.46 -17.93 -30.43
N PRO A 622 5.98 -18.86 -31.27
CA PRO A 622 4.56 -18.89 -31.67
C PRO A 622 3.60 -19.17 -30.49
N PHE A 623 4.09 -19.83 -29.43
CA PHE A 623 3.27 -20.17 -28.26
C PHE A 623 3.04 -18.98 -27.31
N GLU A 624 3.91 -17.97 -27.30
CA GLU A 624 3.67 -16.75 -26.52
C GLU A 624 2.67 -15.82 -27.20
N LYS A 625 2.74 -15.70 -28.53
CA LYS A 625 1.66 -15.07 -29.32
C LYS A 625 0.31 -15.78 -29.15
N PHE A 626 0.30 -17.10 -28.93
CA PHE A 626 -0.89 -17.86 -28.57
C PHE A 626 -1.37 -17.56 -27.14
N ARG A 627 -0.51 -17.70 -26.12
CA ARG A 627 -0.83 -17.37 -24.71
C ARG A 627 -1.27 -15.91 -24.51
N GLY A 628 -0.70 -14.98 -25.27
CA GLY A 628 -1.11 -13.57 -25.27
C GLY A 628 -2.52 -13.38 -25.83
N ARG A 629 -2.85 -14.05 -26.94
CA ARG A 629 -4.23 -14.08 -27.47
C ARG A 629 -5.21 -14.75 -26.54
N GLU A 630 -4.82 -15.85 -25.89
CA GLU A 630 -5.65 -16.58 -24.92
C GLU A 630 -5.92 -15.74 -23.67
N ARG A 631 -4.90 -15.11 -23.08
CA ARG A 631 -5.08 -14.12 -21.99
C ARG A 631 -5.95 -12.95 -22.41
N MET A 632 -5.76 -12.41 -23.61
CA MET A 632 -6.55 -11.28 -24.08
C MET A 632 -8.01 -11.66 -24.36
N GLY A 633 -8.26 -12.86 -24.88
CA GLY A 633 -9.61 -13.45 -25.00
C GLY A 633 -10.26 -13.69 -23.64
N ALA A 634 -9.52 -14.22 -22.67
CA ALA A 634 -9.99 -14.39 -21.29
C ALA A 634 -10.34 -13.04 -20.63
N LEU A 635 -9.50 -12.01 -20.82
CA LEU A 635 -9.78 -10.65 -20.36
C LEU A 635 -10.99 -10.04 -21.07
N GLN A 636 -11.20 -10.33 -22.35
CA GLN A 636 -12.34 -9.83 -23.12
C GLN A 636 -13.66 -10.52 -22.72
N ALA A 637 -13.61 -11.78 -22.31
CA ALA A 637 -14.74 -12.58 -21.81
C ALA A 637 -15.20 -12.20 -20.38
N LEU A 638 -14.46 -11.37 -19.64
CA LEU A 638 -14.84 -10.94 -18.29
C LEU A 638 -15.98 -9.90 -18.29
N ASN A 639 -16.79 -9.93 -17.24
CA ASN A 639 -17.89 -8.99 -16.98
C ASN A 639 -17.34 -7.54 -16.84
N PRO A 640 -18.09 -6.46 -17.16
CA PRO A 640 -17.53 -5.10 -17.07
C PRO A 640 -17.19 -4.69 -15.64
N LEU A 641 -17.85 -5.25 -14.63
CA LEU A 641 -17.47 -5.09 -13.22
C LEU A 641 -16.16 -5.82 -12.90
N ASP A 642 -15.97 -7.06 -13.37
CA ASP A 642 -14.71 -7.80 -13.21
C ASP A 642 -13.54 -7.07 -13.92
N LYS A 643 -13.81 -6.40 -15.05
CA LYS A 643 -12.85 -5.52 -15.74
C LYS A 643 -12.52 -4.26 -14.94
N LEU A 644 -13.50 -3.64 -14.28
CA LEU A 644 -13.27 -2.50 -13.37
C LEU A 644 -12.40 -2.93 -12.18
N VAL A 645 -12.72 -4.07 -11.55
CA VAL A 645 -11.94 -4.65 -10.44
C VAL A 645 -10.51 -4.98 -10.89
N LEU A 646 -10.32 -5.57 -12.08
CA LEU A 646 -8.98 -5.78 -12.64
C LEU A 646 -8.22 -4.48 -12.92
N HIS A 647 -8.91 -3.40 -13.31
CA HIS A 647 -8.28 -2.10 -13.52
C HIS A 647 -7.82 -1.48 -12.18
N VAL A 648 -8.69 -1.53 -11.17
CA VAL A 648 -8.37 -1.09 -9.79
C VAL A 648 -7.26 -1.94 -9.19
N ALA A 649 -7.31 -3.27 -9.32
CA ALA A 649 -6.29 -4.18 -8.84
C ALA A 649 -4.93 -3.93 -9.51
N ASN A 650 -4.89 -3.77 -10.84
CA ASN A 650 -3.65 -3.44 -11.55
C ASN A 650 -3.12 -2.04 -11.20
N PHE A 651 -4.00 -1.08 -10.90
CA PHE A 651 -3.61 0.25 -10.41
C PHE A 651 -2.99 0.19 -9.00
N VAL A 652 -3.61 -0.58 -8.08
CA VAL A 652 -3.13 -0.78 -6.70
C VAL A 652 -1.84 -1.61 -6.64
N LEU A 653 -1.72 -2.69 -7.43
CA LEU A 653 -0.53 -3.54 -7.47
C LEU A 653 0.60 -2.92 -8.30
N GLY A 654 0.28 -2.15 -9.34
CA GLY A 654 1.26 -1.56 -10.26
C GLY A 654 2.03 -0.38 -9.68
N ASN A 655 1.45 0.35 -8.72
CA ASN A 655 2.11 1.50 -8.08
C ASN A 655 2.47 1.21 -6.62
N ARG A 656 3.76 1.36 -6.27
CA ARG A 656 4.29 1.15 -4.91
C ARG A 656 3.60 2.03 -3.86
N VAL A 657 3.18 3.25 -4.24
CA VAL A 657 2.45 4.16 -3.34
C VAL A 657 1.02 3.67 -3.12
N ALA A 658 0.31 3.27 -4.18
CA ALA A 658 -1.06 2.75 -4.08
C ALA A 658 -1.14 1.47 -3.23
N ARG A 659 -0.15 0.58 -3.35
CA ARG A 659 -0.03 -0.61 -2.50
C ARG A 659 0.14 -0.27 -1.01
N ASN A 660 0.93 0.75 -0.69
CA ASN A 660 1.13 1.18 0.70
C ASN A 660 -0.14 1.84 1.27
N ILE A 661 -0.85 2.66 0.48
CA ILE A 661 -2.14 3.26 0.87
C ILE A 661 -3.20 2.17 1.08
N PHE A 662 -3.26 1.16 0.21
CA PHE A 662 -4.20 0.04 0.36
C PHE A 662 -3.91 -0.80 1.61
N LEU A 663 -2.63 -1.03 1.94
CA LEU A 663 -2.25 -1.68 3.21
C LEU A 663 -2.65 -0.86 4.43
N LEU A 664 -2.43 0.46 4.41
CA LEU A 664 -2.84 1.36 5.49
C LEU A 664 -4.36 1.36 5.67
N TYR A 665 -5.11 1.44 4.57
CA TYR A 665 -6.58 1.35 4.56
C TYR A 665 -7.07 0.02 5.13
N ALA A 666 -6.47 -1.11 4.73
CA ALA A 666 -6.82 -2.43 5.25
C ALA A 666 -6.55 -2.54 6.76
N VAL A 667 -5.44 -1.99 7.27
CA VAL A 667 -5.13 -1.95 8.71
C VAL A 667 -6.14 -1.08 9.48
N ILE A 668 -6.45 0.12 8.99
CA ILE A 668 -7.46 1.01 9.60
C ILE A 668 -8.83 0.31 9.66
N LEU A 669 -9.22 -0.38 8.59
CA LEU A 669 -10.47 -1.13 8.53
C LEU A 669 -10.50 -2.29 9.53
N HIS A 670 -9.39 -3.02 9.71
CA HIS A 670 -9.29 -4.05 10.75
C HIS A 670 -9.37 -3.47 12.17
N VAL A 671 -8.75 -2.31 12.42
CA VAL A 671 -8.85 -1.61 13.72
C VAL A 671 -10.29 -1.14 13.97
N LEU A 672 -10.98 -0.62 12.96
CA LEU A 672 -12.39 -0.22 13.07
C LEU A 672 -13.31 -1.42 13.37
N ILE A 673 -13.13 -2.54 12.66
CA ILE A 673 -13.88 -3.77 12.95
C ILE A 673 -13.60 -4.25 14.36
N PHE A 674 -12.34 -4.30 14.78
CA PHE A 674 -11.96 -4.72 16.14
C PHE A 674 -12.55 -3.82 17.23
N MET A 675 -12.53 -2.50 17.04
CA MET A 675 -13.18 -1.53 17.93
C MET A 675 -14.69 -1.80 18.02
N SER A 676 -15.39 -1.87 16.88
CA SER A 676 -16.84 -2.14 16.86
C SER A 676 -17.21 -3.46 17.53
N PHE A 677 -16.39 -4.51 17.34
CA PHE A 677 -16.60 -5.80 17.99
C PHE A 677 -16.37 -5.69 19.50
N SER A 678 -15.35 -4.94 19.95
CA SER A 678 -15.10 -4.70 21.37
C SER A 678 -16.21 -3.88 22.05
N GLU A 679 -16.79 -2.89 21.37
CA GLU A 679 -17.94 -2.13 21.88
C GLU A 679 -19.19 -3.02 22.01
N THR A 680 -19.49 -3.85 21.00
CA THR A 680 -20.62 -4.81 21.10
C THR A 680 -20.41 -5.84 22.21
N ALA A 681 -19.18 -6.31 22.43
CA ALA A 681 -18.84 -7.21 23.53
C ALA A 681 -19.06 -6.54 24.91
N LEU A 682 -18.51 -5.33 25.12
CA LEU A 682 -18.68 -4.56 26.36
C LEU A 682 -20.15 -4.24 26.65
N THR A 683 -20.93 -3.93 25.61
CA THR A 683 -22.38 -3.68 25.74
C THR A 683 -23.13 -4.96 26.14
N SER A 684 -22.68 -6.13 25.67
CA SER A 684 -23.30 -7.42 26.01
C SER A 684 -23.05 -7.85 27.46
N ASP A 685 -21.87 -7.53 28.03
CA ASP A 685 -21.57 -7.81 29.44
C ASP A 685 -22.34 -6.87 30.38
N HIS A 686 -22.52 -5.60 30.02
CA HIS A 686 -23.35 -4.67 30.79
C HIS A 686 -24.81 -5.12 30.88
N LEU A 687 -25.37 -5.67 29.78
CA LEU A 687 -26.72 -6.25 29.78
C LEU A 687 -26.84 -7.52 30.64
N ARG A 688 -25.76 -8.31 30.77
CA ARG A 688 -25.71 -9.47 31.69
C ARG A 688 -25.65 -9.04 33.15
N GLN A 689 -24.92 -7.98 33.47
CA GLN A 689 -24.77 -7.47 34.84
C GLN A 689 -26.11 -6.97 35.42
N CYS A 690 -26.97 -6.36 34.59
CA CYS A 690 -28.28 -5.84 35.01
C CYS A 690 -29.38 -6.91 35.22
N ALA A 691 -29.15 -8.16 34.85
CA ALA A 691 -30.17 -9.22 34.83
C ALA A 691 -30.23 -10.10 36.09
N ALA A 692 -29.41 -9.82 37.13
CA ALA A 692 -29.31 -10.63 38.33
C ALA A 692 -30.05 -9.98 39.54
N PRO A 693 -31.19 -10.53 40.00
CA PRO A 693 -31.89 -10.01 41.18
C PRO A 693 -31.24 -10.52 42.49
N SER A 694 -31.14 -9.64 43.47
CA SER A 694 -30.66 -9.95 44.83
C SER A 694 -31.68 -10.75 45.63
N VAL A 695 -31.29 -11.93 46.12
CA VAL A 695 -32.09 -12.73 47.06
C VAL A 695 -31.91 -12.21 48.48
N VAL A 696 -32.99 -11.79 49.13
CA VAL A 696 -33.05 -11.39 50.55
C VAL A 696 -34.25 -12.06 51.22
N ASP A 697 -34.05 -12.44 52.48
CA ASP A 697 -34.92 -13.15 53.44
C ASP A 697 -36.46 -13.08 53.27
N MET A 698 -37.10 -14.22 53.54
CA MET A 698 -38.38 -14.29 54.28
C MET A 698 -38.44 -15.58 55.14
N PRO A 699 -39.15 -15.58 56.29
CA PRO A 699 -38.97 -16.57 57.36
C PRO A 699 -39.95 -17.76 57.35
N GLN A 700 -39.66 -18.77 58.18
CA GLN A 700 -40.60 -19.85 58.51
C GLN A 700 -41.80 -19.34 59.33
N VAL A 701 -43.02 -19.75 58.95
CA VAL A 701 -44.14 -19.94 59.89
C VAL A 701 -44.91 -21.22 59.50
N SER A 702 -45.33 -21.98 60.51
CA SER A 702 -46.12 -23.21 60.40
C SER A 702 -47.47 -23.00 59.71
N GLY A 703 -47.98 -24.04 59.04
CA GLY A 703 -49.30 -24.00 58.39
C GLY A 703 -50.46 -24.32 59.34
N ASP A 704 -51.69 -24.29 58.81
CA ASP A 704 -52.77 -25.15 59.29
C ASP A 704 -53.95 -25.26 58.31
N VAL A 705 -54.70 -26.37 58.46
CA VAL A 705 -56.11 -26.62 58.08
C VAL A 705 -56.55 -26.58 56.58
N ALA A 706 -57.47 -27.51 56.27
CA ALA A 706 -58.07 -27.77 54.97
C ALA A 706 -59.28 -26.87 54.63
N GLY A 707 -59.64 -26.86 53.33
CA GLY A 707 -60.84 -26.24 52.76
C GLY A 707 -60.93 -26.53 51.26
#